data_AF-A0A9J7LWZ6-F1
#
_entry.id   AF-A0A9J7LWZ6-F1
#
_cell.length_a   1.000
_cell.length_b   1.000
_cell.length_c   1.000
_cell.angle_alpha   90.00
_cell.angle_beta   90.00
_cell.angle_gamma   90.00
#
_symmetry.space_group_name_H-M   'P 1'
#
loop_
_entity.id
_entity.type
_entity.pdbx_description
1 polymer ?
#
loop_
_entity_poly.entity_id
_entity_poly.type
_entity_poly.pdbx_seq_one_letter_code
_entity_poly.pdbx_strand_id
1 'polypeptide(L)'
;MTERKQGRFSGGNSEESIFRIPPFYYMHVLDQNLNVTRTEVGPKTYIRQDNEKVVLPPEKMITVPPRHYCVVENPVVRGEDGAPVYDTSGQVKLVHADLEIRLAQDPFPLFPGETLKQNVTALKVVSADTALRLRAVLDLEDQTGQKRVAGDEWLFEGPGTYIPRKEVVVDETVRATVILPNQAIKLRARKETEDRDGNHRVTGEEWVVKKVGAYLPGAYEEVVDVVNAYVLTEKKALHMRALRTFKDFKNQTRKSGEEWLITMQDTETHIPDVYEEVVGVINITTLSNREYAVIVDPVGEDGKPQLGQRKLVKGEKSFFLQPGETLEDGIQPMYILEEDEGLILKANEAFKDMDANDDEEAEEVSSEPGAKKTLQKDGVERKPGDRWMIRGPKEYVPPVEVTVVMKRKAIPLDENEGIYIRNIKTGKVRAVCGQTYMLDQDEESWAKQLPPAVESLLTQNLVLDSGRPAFGSMMNICPDLGEIQQEVQVQKQQRSQPRFRPAEVGMAVQAYSNVGIDPLADRSDRGPRPRPDQPRDKTKVVTFRVPHNAAVQIYDYKEKKARVIFGPELVLLGPDEQFTQLSLSGGKPKRPNVIKSLCLLLGPDFCTDIITIETADHARLQLQMSYNWHFDVKDKTADGKKIFSVPDFVGDACKAVASRVRGAVAGVQFDDFHKNSARIIRASVFGLDENNKVRDVFKFPQNNLVITSVDIQSVEPVDQRTRDSLQKSVTLAIEITTNSQEAAARHEAERVEQEAKGRLERQKIHDEAEAENSRRDLLELQAKSAAVESTGQAKAEAQSRAEAARIEGEAAVEQAKLKAQASKIEAESELERLTTAREAELKYLREQNDMEVAKLREMADIETQKFKNQVDAIGAQTIQSIALAGPELQVKLLKGLGLTSTLITDGSSPINLFNTAGGLIGAMGGETRGPISRRRHSDSSDE
;
A
#
# COMPACT_ATOMS: atom_id res chain seq x y z
N MET A 1 70.45 -35.53 49.93
CA MET A 1 70.40 -35.78 51.38
C MET A 1 69.07 -36.45 51.70
N THR A 2 69.08 -37.63 52.31
CA THR A 2 67.91 -38.22 52.98
C THR A 2 68.18 -38.17 54.48
N GLU A 3 67.14 -37.90 55.29
CA GLU A 3 67.26 -37.92 56.75
C GLU A 3 67.50 -39.36 57.25
N ARG A 4 68.77 -39.75 57.37
CA ARG A 4 69.12 -40.95 58.13
C ARG A 4 68.95 -40.63 59.61
N LYS A 5 67.84 -41.13 60.16
CA LYS A 5 67.53 -41.17 61.60
C LYS A 5 68.79 -41.39 62.42
N GLN A 6 68.91 -40.65 63.53
CA GLN A 6 69.90 -40.90 64.57
C GLN A 6 69.74 -42.33 65.10
N GLY A 7 70.52 -43.27 64.57
CA GLY A 7 70.73 -44.55 65.20
C GLY A 7 71.42 -44.30 66.53
N ARG A 8 70.81 -44.74 67.63
CA ARG A 8 71.47 -44.74 68.93
C ARG A 8 72.75 -45.59 68.81
N PHE A 9 73.91 -44.94 68.80
CA PHE A 9 75.10 -45.61 69.28
C PHE A 9 74.90 -45.81 70.79
N SER A 10 74.56 -47.04 71.15
CA SER A 10 74.60 -47.51 72.53
C SER A 10 76.00 -47.29 73.08
N GLY A 11 76.11 -46.74 74.30
CA GLY A 11 77.37 -46.82 75.05
C GLY A 11 77.73 -48.30 75.23
N GLY A 12 78.81 -48.73 74.57
CA GLY A 12 79.26 -50.11 74.54
C GLY A 12 80.74 -50.19 74.91
N ASN A 13 81.02 -50.75 76.09
CA ASN A 13 82.28 -51.32 76.55
C ASN A 13 83.59 -50.64 76.11
N SER A 14 84.07 -49.70 76.93
CA SER A 14 85.51 -49.45 77.09
C SER A 14 86.29 -50.67 77.64
N GLU A 15 85.57 -51.66 78.17
CA GLU A 15 86.11 -52.86 78.82
C GLU A 15 86.13 -54.11 77.93
N GLU A 16 85.84 -53.99 76.63
CA GLU A 16 86.08 -55.09 75.69
C GLU A 16 87.59 -55.27 75.46
N SER A 17 88.09 -56.44 75.88
CA SER A 17 89.49 -56.88 75.75
C SER A 17 89.73 -57.80 74.55
N ILE A 18 88.66 -58.37 73.97
CA ILE A 18 88.74 -59.35 72.87
C ILE A 18 87.86 -58.88 71.70
N PHE A 19 88.49 -58.52 70.58
CA PHE A 19 87.81 -58.07 69.36
C PHE A 19 87.94 -59.12 68.26
N ARG A 20 86.83 -59.74 67.85
CA ARG A 20 86.81 -60.67 66.72
C ARG A 20 86.69 -59.89 65.41
N ILE A 21 87.78 -59.77 64.67
CA ILE A 21 87.84 -59.13 63.35
C ILE A 21 87.51 -60.17 62.27
N PRO A 22 86.40 -60.04 61.52
CA PRO A 22 86.04 -60.99 60.44
C PRO A 22 86.99 -60.93 59.22
N PRO A 23 86.87 -61.87 58.26
CA PRO A 23 87.49 -61.71 56.94
C PRO A 23 86.98 -60.44 56.25
N PHE A 24 87.86 -59.73 55.54
CA PHE A 24 87.56 -58.44 54.87
C PHE A 24 87.10 -57.32 55.81
N TYR A 25 87.51 -57.38 57.08
CA TYR A 25 87.36 -56.31 58.06
C TYR A 25 88.73 -55.87 58.60
N TYR A 26 88.80 -54.63 59.08
CA TYR A 26 89.98 -54.06 59.72
C TYR A 26 89.60 -53.20 60.93
N MET A 27 90.56 -52.98 61.82
CA MET A 27 90.40 -52.25 63.08
C MET A 27 91.61 -51.32 63.25
N HIS A 28 91.48 -50.17 63.91
CA HIS A 28 92.64 -49.31 64.25
C HIS A 28 92.93 -49.37 65.74
N VAL A 29 94.19 -49.61 66.10
CA VAL A 29 94.64 -49.69 67.49
C VAL A 29 95.78 -48.70 67.72
N LEU A 30 95.63 -47.86 68.75
CA LEU A 30 96.63 -46.94 69.27
C LEU A 30 97.39 -47.63 70.42
N ASP A 31 98.70 -47.77 70.27
CA ASP A 31 99.60 -48.05 71.39
C ASP A 31 99.84 -46.73 72.14
N GLN A 32 99.50 -46.67 73.43
CA GLN A 32 99.64 -45.49 74.28
C GLN A 32 101.07 -45.23 74.75
N ASN A 33 101.95 -46.24 74.75
CA ASN A 33 103.36 -46.09 75.09
C ASN A 33 104.16 -45.45 73.94
N LEU A 34 103.83 -45.85 72.71
CA LEU A 34 104.48 -45.34 71.49
C LEU A 34 103.71 -44.16 70.86
N ASN A 35 102.46 -43.94 71.26
CA ASN A 35 101.48 -43.04 70.64
C ASN A 35 101.23 -43.32 69.13
N VAL A 36 101.49 -44.55 68.68
CA VAL A 36 101.37 -44.98 67.28
C VAL A 36 100.04 -45.70 67.07
N THR A 37 99.27 -45.25 66.07
CA THR A 37 98.08 -45.97 65.59
C THR A 37 98.43 -46.87 64.41
N ARG A 38 98.03 -48.14 64.47
CA ARG A 38 98.27 -49.16 63.44
C ARG A 38 96.97 -49.87 63.01
N THR A 39 96.98 -50.44 61.81
CA THR A 39 95.82 -51.17 61.24
C THR A 39 95.93 -52.67 61.51
N GLU A 40 94.92 -53.23 62.16
CA GLU A 40 94.80 -54.65 62.45
C GLU A 40 93.77 -55.31 61.52
N VAL A 41 94.25 -56.07 60.52
CA VAL A 41 93.43 -56.78 59.52
C VAL A 41 92.99 -58.16 60.00
N GLY A 42 91.74 -58.56 59.70
CA GLY A 42 91.20 -59.91 59.94
C GLY A 42 91.34 -60.86 58.73
N PRO A 43 91.03 -62.16 58.89
CA PRO A 43 90.33 -62.76 60.02
C PRO A 43 91.26 -63.06 61.21
N LYS A 44 90.98 -62.45 62.37
CA LYS A 44 91.65 -62.78 63.65
C LYS A 44 90.83 -62.39 64.86
N THR A 45 91.04 -63.12 65.96
CA THR A 45 90.59 -62.70 67.28
C THR A 45 91.72 -61.90 67.92
N TYR A 46 91.56 -60.59 67.94
CA TYR A 46 92.52 -59.65 68.50
C TYR A 46 92.32 -59.52 70.02
N ILE A 47 93.41 -59.54 70.79
CA ILE A 47 93.37 -59.35 72.25
C ILE A 47 94.14 -58.07 72.57
N ARG A 48 93.43 -57.09 73.12
CA ARG A 48 93.94 -55.75 73.44
C ARG A 48 94.88 -55.84 74.65
N GLN A 49 96.11 -55.34 74.51
CA GLN A 49 97.04 -55.23 75.63
C GLN A 49 96.70 -54.03 76.53
N ASP A 50 97.25 -53.98 77.75
CA ASP A 50 96.93 -52.92 78.72
C ASP A 50 97.32 -51.51 78.25
N ASN A 51 98.40 -51.40 77.44
CA ASN A 51 98.84 -50.16 76.82
C ASN A 51 98.11 -49.82 75.51
N GLU A 52 97.10 -50.58 75.10
CA GLU A 52 96.45 -50.41 73.79
C GLU A 52 95.01 -49.91 73.90
N LYS A 53 94.61 -49.05 72.95
CA LYS A 53 93.25 -48.54 72.81
C LYS A 53 92.77 -48.72 71.37
N VAL A 54 91.62 -49.36 71.20
CA VAL A 54 90.93 -49.40 69.91
C VAL A 54 90.40 -47.99 69.60
N VAL A 55 90.77 -47.45 68.44
CA VAL A 55 90.37 -46.12 67.95
C VAL A 55 89.22 -46.23 66.97
N LEU A 56 89.32 -47.19 66.04
CA LEU A 56 88.26 -47.56 65.10
C LEU A 56 87.90 -49.03 65.38
N PRO A 57 86.62 -49.37 65.67
CA PRO A 57 86.17 -50.75 65.83
C PRO A 57 86.25 -51.53 64.50
N PRO A 58 86.00 -52.85 64.47
CA PRO A 58 86.05 -53.62 63.24
C PRO A 58 85.08 -53.13 62.15
N GLU A 59 85.62 -52.42 61.14
CA GLU A 59 84.89 -51.93 59.97
C GLU A 59 85.19 -52.77 58.71
N LYS A 60 84.32 -52.67 57.70
CA LYS A 60 84.48 -53.37 56.42
C LYS A 60 85.54 -52.71 55.56
N MET A 61 86.40 -53.52 54.94
CA MET A 61 87.31 -53.08 53.89
C MET A 61 86.56 -52.49 52.69
N ILE A 62 87.17 -51.49 52.05
CA ILE A 62 86.64 -50.87 50.85
C ILE A 62 86.84 -51.83 49.69
N THR A 63 85.73 -52.26 49.07
CA THR A 63 85.73 -53.12 47.89
C THR A 63 85.33 -52.26 46.68
N VAL A 64 86.18 -52.18 45.66
CA VAL A 64 85.91 -51.43 44.43
C VAL A 64 85.58 -52.42 43.30
N PRO A 65 84.33 -52.53 42.84
CA PRO A 65 83.97 -53.45 41.77
C PRO A 65 84.59 -53.05 40.41
N PRO A 66 84.65 -53.98 39.44
CA PRO A 66 84.99 -53.66 38.06
C PRO A 66 84.19 -52.46 37.52
N ARG A 67 84.84 -51.62 36.70
CA ARG A 67 84.30 -50.35 36.17
C ARG A 67 83.89 -49.31 37.23
N HIS A 68 84.35 -49.43 38.47
CA HIS A 68 84.19 -48.41 39.51
C HIS A 68 85.55 -47.88 39.98
N TYR A 69 85.52 -46.75 40.68
CA TYR A 69 86.64 -46.14 41.37
C TYR A 69 86.20 -45.57 42.72
N CYS A 70 87.13 -45.27 43.60
CA CYS A 70 86.91 -44.37 44.75
C CYS A 70 88.10 -43.41 44.90
N VAL A 71 87.88 -42.28 45.58
CA VAL A 71 88.94 -41.31 45.89
C VAL A 71 89.29 -41.41 47.36
N VAL A 72 90.55 -41.75 47.64
CA VAL A 72 91.15 -41.71 48.98
C VAL A 72 91.96 -40.42 49.11
N GLU A 73 91.88 -39.78 50.25
CA GLU A 73 92.58 -38.55 50.61
C GLU A 73 93.59 -38.84 51.74
N ASN A 74 94.74 -38.17 51.69
CA ASN A 74 95.94 -38.52 52.45
C ASN A 74 96.42 -39.98 52.22
N PRO A 75 96.58 -40.44 50.96
CA PRO A 75 96.89 -41.84 50.66
C PRO A 75 98.22 -42.30 51.24
N VAL A 76 98.31 -43.59 51.58
CA VAL A 76 99.54 -44.22 52.07
C VAL A 76 100.68 -44.18 51.04
N VAL A 77 101.88 -43.82 51.50
CA VAL A 77 103.12 -43.97 50.73
C VAL A 77 103.42 -45.46 50.59
N ARG A 78 103.52 -45.94 49.35
CA ARG A 78 103.87 -47.34 49.05
C ARG A 78 105.31 -47.45 48.54
N GLY A 79 105.98 -48.54 48.89
CA GLY A 79 107.28 -48.92 48.30
C GLY A 79 107.12 -49.54 46.91
N GLU A 80 108.24 -49.93 46.29
CA GLU A 80 108.25 -50.58 44.97
C GLU A 80 107.46 -51.90 44.95
N ASP A 81 107.47 -52.65 46.05
CA ASP A 81 106.65 -53.87 46.26
C ASP A 81 105.15 -53.59 46.53
N GLY A 82 104.71 -52.33 46.46
CA GLY A 82 103.33 -51.91 46.77
C GLY A 82 102.96 -51.94 48.26
N ALA A 83 103.85 -52.38 49.14
CA ALA A 83 103.66 -52.41 50.59
C ALA A 83 103.67 -51.00 51.21
N PRO A 84 102.92 -50.74 52.30
CA PRO A 84 102.89 -49.45 52.98
C PRO A 84 104.23 -49.14 53.67
N VAL A 85 104.72 -47.91 53.54
CA VAL A 85 105.95 -47.43 54.18
C VAL A 85 105.64 -46.89 55.57
N TYR A 86 106.44 -47.31 56.55
CA TYR A 86 106.35 -46.86 57.94
C TYR A 86 107.48 -45.86 58.26
N ASP A 87 107.26 -45.00 59.25
CA ASP A 87 108.27 -44.10 59.80
C ASP A 87 109.17 -44.80 60.84
N THR A 88 110.10 -44.05 61.45
CA THR A 88 110.99 -44.54 62.52
C THR A 88 110.26 -44.90 63.81
N SER A 89 109.01 -44.49 63.97
CA SER A 89 108.15 -44.76 65.14
C SER A 89 107.31 -46.04 64.95
N GLY A 90 107.10 -46.46 63.70
CA GLY A 90 106.18 -47.53 63.31
C GLY A 90 104.80 -47.04 62.86
N GLN A 91 104.61 -45.74 62.64
CA GLN A 91 103.39 -45.17 62.06
C GLN A 91 103.44 -45.20 60.53
N VAL A 92 102.29 -45.43 59.90
CA VAL A 92 102.16 -45.44 58.44
C VAL A 92 102.36 -44.04 57.87
N LYS A 93 103.23 -43.89 56.87
CA LYS A 93 103.50 -42.61 56.21
C LYS A 93 102.45 -42.30 55.13
N LEU A 94 101.87 -41.11 55.17
CA LEU A 94 100.85 -40.65 54.23
C LEU A 94 101.37 -39.50 53.35
N VAL A 95 100.80 -39.37 52.14
CA VAL A 95 100.96 -38.18 51.29
C VAL A 95 99.87 -37.16 51.68
N HIS A 96 100.13 -36.38 52.73
CA HIS A 96 99.16 -35.43 53.26
C HIS A 96 98.68 -34.41 52.22
N ALA A 97 97.37 -34.13 52.25
CA ALA A 97 96.64 -33.26 51.31
C ALA A 97 96.60 -33.70 49.83
N ASP A 98 97.15 -34.88 49.49
CA ASP A 98 97.04 -35.46 48.15
C ASP A 98 95.85 -36.44 48.04
N LEU A 99 95.50 -36.82 46.80
CA LEU A 99 94.39 -37.72 46.46
C LEU A 99 94.89 -38.92 45.64
N GLU A 100 94.43 -40.12 45.97
CA GLU A 100 94.64 -41.34 45.18
C GLU A 100 93.30 -41.85 44.62
N ILE A 101 93.29 -42.17 43.33
CA ILE A 101 92.13 -42.71 42.63
C ILE A 101 92.31 -44.23 42.55
N ARG A 102 91.69 -44.95 43.48
CA ARG A 102 91.77 -46.42 43.55
C ARG A 102 90.71 -47.03 42.63
N LEU A 103 91.17 -47.76 41.62
CA LEU A 103 90.34 -48.53 40.68
C LEU A 103 89.97 -49.90 41.27
N ALA A 104 89.38 -50.78 40.46
CA ALA A 104 89.03 -52.14 40.88
C ALA A 104 90.28 -52.94 41.29
N GLN A 105 90.32 -53.33 42.57
CA GLN A 105 91.36 -54.11 43.23
C GLN A 105 90.75 -54.91 44.39
N ASP A 106 91.51 -55.82 44.99
CA ASP A 106 91.06 -56.60 46.15
C ASP A 106 90.64 -55.70 47.34
N PRO A 107 89.73 -56.16 48.22
CA PRO A 107 89.23 -55.34 49.32
C PRO A 107 90.36 -54.86 50.24
N PHE A 108 90.47 -53.54 50.42
CA PHE A 108 91.57 -52.92 51.16
C PHE A 108 91.09 -52.19 52.43
N PRO A 109 91.89 -52.20 53.51
CA PRO A 109 91.64 -51.34 54.65
C PRO A 109 91.99 -49.88 54.33
N LEU A 110 91.44 -48.93 55.09
CA LEU A 110 92.01 -47.59 55.16
C LEU A 110 93.08 -47.57 56.27
N PHE A 111 94.21 -46.92 56.01
CA PHE A 111 95.26 -46.71 57.01
C PHE A 111 94.95 -45.52 57.94
N PRO A 112 95.57 -45.41 59.13
CA PRO A 112 95.20 -44.38 60.10
C PRO A 112 95.55 -42.97 59.60
N GLY A 113 94.52 -42.22 59.20
CA GLY A 113 94.64 -40.90 58.58
C GLY A 113 94.25 -40.86 57.10
N GLU A 114 94.07 -42.01 56.43
CA GLU A 114 93.40 -42.07 55.13
C GLU A 114 91.90 -41.78 55.28
N THR A 115 91.36 -40.91 54.42
CA THR A 115 89.91 -40.58 54.39
C THR A 115 89.29 -40.95 53.05
N LEU A 116 88.12 -41.60 53.06
CA LEU A 116 87.40 -41.93 51.82
C LEU A 116 86.61 -40.71 51.32
N LYS A 117 87.29 -39.82 50.60
CA LYS A 117 86.73 -38.55 50.09
C LYS A 117 85.59 -38.75 49.10
N GLN A 118 85.68 -39.76 48.24
CA GLN A 118 84.57 -40.16 47.36
C GLN A 118 84.32 -41.66 47.47
N ASN A 119 83.09 -42.01 47.84
CA ASN A 119 82.59 -43.39 47.85
C ASN A 119 82.72 -44.06 46.46
N VAL A 120 82.69 -45.40 46.46
CA VAL A 120 82.72 -46.24 45.26
C VAL A 120 81.69 -45.76 44.23
N THR A 121 82.18 -45.25 43.11
CA THR A 121 81.42 -44.59 42.04
C THR A 121 81.76 -45.26 40.70
N ALA A 122 80.76 -45.41 39.81
CA ALA A 122 81.00 -45.97 38.48
C ALA A 122 81.85 -45.01 37.61
N LEU A 123 82.75 -45.57 36.80
CA LEU A 123 83.51 -44.81 35.80
C LEU A 123 82.56 -44.23 34.73
N LYS A 124 82.86 -43.03 34.25
CA LYS A 124 82.02 -42.30 33.29
C LYS A 124 82.21 -42.87 31.88
N VAL A 125 81.24 -43.63 31.39
CA VAL A 125 81.18 -44.05 29.99
C VAL A 125 80.72 -42.87 29.12
N VAL A 126 81.39 -42.69 27.99
CA VAL A 126 81.19 -41.62 27.01
C VAL A 126 80.83 -42.27 25.66
N SER A 127 79.78 -41.77 25.01
CA SER A 127 79.25 -42.32 23.74
C SER A 127 79.92 -41.64 22.54
N ALA A 128 79.88 -42.26 21.35
CA ALA A 128 80.55 -41.75 20.15
C ALA A 128 80.18 -40.28 19.82
N ASP A 129 78.89 -39.93 19.86
CA ASP A 129 78.39 -38.58 19.56
C ASP A 129 78.56 -37.58 20.73
N THR A 130 79.43 -37.88 21.69
CA THR A 130 79.62 -37.08 22.91
C THR A 130 81.09 -36.98 23.31
N ALA A 131 81.45 -35.88 23.97
CA ALA A 131 82.74 -35.71 24.62
C ALA A 131 82.57 -35.16 26.04
N LEU A 132 83.59 -35.34 26.87
CA LEU A 132 83.74 -34.57 28.11
C LEU A 132 84.66 -33.39 27.84
N ARG A 133 84.24 -32.15 28.15
CA ARG A 133 85.20 -31.05 28.28
C ARG A 133 85.95 -31.25 29.59
N LEU A 134 87.25 -31.45 29.47
CA LEU A 134 88.18 -31.61 30.57
C LEU A 134 88.95 -30.31 30.76
N ARG A 135 89.18 -29.91 32.02
CA ARG A 135 89.96 -28.74 32.37
C ARG A 135 91.03 -29.09 33.39
N ALA A 136 92.25 -28.63 33.16
CA ALA A 136 93.37 -28.79 34.08
C ALA A 136 93.19 -27.87 35.29
N VAL A 137 93.33 -28.40 36.50
CA VAL A 137 93.35 -27.63 37.76
C VAL A 137 94.79 -27.39 38.23
N LEU A 138 95.70 -28.29 37.85
CA LEU A 138 97.14 -28.24 38.11
C LEU A 138 97.87 -28.56 36.80
N ASP A 139 99.13 -28.13 36.68
CA ASP A 139 99.99 -28.52 35.57
C ASP A 139 100.17 -30.05 35.56
N LEU A 140 99.94 -30.69 34.40
CA LEU A 140 100.02 -32.15 34.27
C LEU A 140 100.61 -32.60 32.95
N GLU A 141 101.15 -33.82 32.93
CA GLU A 141 101.51 -34.51 31.69
C GLU A 141 100.42 -35.53 31.35
N ASP A 142 99.79 -35.38 30.19
CA ASP A 142 98.69 -36.23 29.74
C ASP A 142 99.19 -37.62 29.32
N GLN A 143 98.28 -38.58 29.13
CA GLN A 143 98.60 -39.95 28.69
C GLN A 143 99.33 -40.00 27.33
N THR A 144 99.29 -38.91 26.56
CA THR A 144 99.97 -38.72 25.28
C THR A 144 101.36 -38.07 25.39
N GLY A 145 101.84 -37.76 26.60
CA GLY A 145 103.06 -36.96 26.82
C GLY A 145 102.87 -35.45 26.59
N GLN A 146 101.64 -34.99 26.29
CA GLN A 146 101.35 -33.58 26.15
C GLN A 146 101.32 -32.91 27.53
N LYS A 147 102.19 -31.92 27.74
CA LYS A 147 102.16 -31.05 28.93
C LYS A 147 101.01 -30.07 28.80
N ARG A 148 100.16 -30.01 29.83
CA ARG A 148 99.02 -29.08 29.96
C ARG A 148 99.24 -28.20 31.17
N VAL A 149 98.91 -26.91 31.03
CA VAL A 149 99.02 -25.91 32.09
C VAL A 149 97.68 -25.80 32.83
N ALA A 150 97.69 -25.45 34.11
CA ALA A 150 96.47 -25.16 34.87
C ALA A 150 95.59 -24.14 34.14
N GLY A 151 94.34 -24.52 33.86
CA GLY A 151 93.38 -23.73 33.06
C GLY A 151 93.23 -24.17 31.59
N ASP A 152 94.08 -25.05 31.06
CA ASP A 152 93.89 -25.59 29.70
C ASP A 152 92.62 -26.46 29.63
N GLU A 153 91.87 -26.32 28.53
CA GLU A 153 90.69 -27.13 28.20
C GLU A 153 90.93 -28.02 26.97
N TRP A 154 90.40 -29.24 27.02
CA TRP A 154 90.42 -30.21 25.91
C TRP A 154 89.23 -31.16 25.98
N LEU A 155 89.07 -32.01 24.95
CA LEU A 155 88.00 -33.00 24.89
C LEU A 155 88.52 -34.42 25.13
N PHE A 156 87.74 -35.20 25.87
CA PHE A 156 87.77 -36.66 25.80
C PHE A 156 86.60 -37.11 24.93
N GLU A 157 86.86 -37.34 23.65
CA GLU A 157 85.87 -37.82 22.67
C GLU A 157 85.54 -39.31 22.92
N GLY A 158 84.27 -39.71 22.71
CA GLY A 158 83.87 -41.11 22.77
C GLY A 158 84.08 -41.88 21.45
N PRO A 159 83.82 -43.20 21.43
CA PRO A 159 83.32 -44.02 22.53
C PRO A 159 84.46 -44.47 23.47
N GLY A 160 84.29 -44.23 24.78
CA GLY A 160 85.35 -44.52 25.75
C GLY A 160 84.85 -44.57 27.20
N THR A 161 85.67 -45.10 28.10
CA THR A 161 85.44 -44.99 29.55
C THR A 161 86.46 -44.01 30.12
N TYR A 162 86.00 -42.85 30.57
CA TYR A 162 86.87 -41.86 31.18
C TYR A 162 87.33 -42.34 32.56
N ILE A 163 88.65 -42.41 32.74
CA ILE A 163 89.30 -42.66 34.03
C ILE A 163 89.62 -41.30 34.65
N PRO A 164 89.03 -40.94 35.80
CA PRO A 164 89.34 -39.69 36.47
C PRO A 164 90.82 -39.55 36.83
N ARG A 165 91.30 -38.31 36.81
CA ARG A 165 92.63 -37.88 37.29
C ARG A 165 92.44 -36.83 38.39
N LYS A 166 93.41 -36.69 39.30
CA LYS A 166 93.29 -35.73 40.44
C LYS A 166 93.57 -34.29 40.01
N GLU A 167 94.31 -34.13 38.91
CA GLU A 167 94.72 -32.87 38.29
C GLU A 167 93.66 -32.31 37.32
N VAL A 168 92.61 -33.09 37.01
CA VAL A 168 91.68 -32.82 35.90
C VAL A 168 90.24 -32.84 36.40
N VAL A 169 89.47 -31.80 36.07
CA VAL A 169 88.03 -31.72 36.33
C VAL A 169 87.25 -31.91 35.03
N VAL A 170 86.15 -32.68 35.11
CA VAL A 170 85.14 -32.75 34.06
C VAL A 170 84.23 -31.52 34.20
N ASP A 171 84.28 -30.64 33.21
CA ASP A 171 83.59 -29.35 33.23
C ASP A 171 82.14 -29.49 32.69
N GLU A 172 81.98 -30.07 31.49
CA GLU A 172 80.66 -30.42 30.93
C GLU A 172 80.72 -31.66 30.03
N THR A 173 79.54 -32.14 29.58
CA THR A 173 79.42 -33.19 28.55
C THR A 173 78.90 -32.57 27.26
N VAL A 174 79.83 -32.30 26.32
CA VAL A 174 79.54 -31.80 24.98
C VAL A 174 78.87 -32.90 24.16
N ARG A 175 77.94 -32.54 23.28
CA ARG A 175 77.26 -33.44 22.33
C ARG A 175 77.46 -32.93 20.92
N ALA A 176 77.49 -33.84 19.95
CA ALA A 176 77.48 -33.45 18.55
C ALA A 176 76.12 -32.86 18.14
N THR A 177 76.15 -31.76 17.38
CA THR A 177 74.97 -31.14 16.77
C THR A 177 74.79 -31.71 15.36
N VAL A 178 73.60 -32.22 15.04
CA VAL A 178 73.33 -32.80 13.72
C VAL A 178 72.97 -31.71 12.72
N ILE A 179 73.82 -31.53 11.72
CA ILE A 179 73.62 -30.66 10.56
C ILE A 179 72.90 -31.45 9.48
N LEU A 180 71.68 -31.04 9.13
CA LEU A 180 70.90 -31.66 8.04
C LEU A 180 71.32 -31.11 6.65
N PRO A 181 70.93 -31.75 5.55
CA PRO A 181 70.97 -31.12 4.23
C PRO A 181 70.24 -29.76 4.25
N ASN A 182 70.77 -28.78 3.52
CA ASN A 182 70.29 -27.40 3.51
C ASN A 182 70.36 -26.69 4.88
N GLN A 183 71.22 -27.15 5.78
CA GLN A 183 71.59 -26.46 7.02
C GLN A 183 73.10 -26.31 7.14
N ALA A 184 73.52 -25.39 8.01
CA ALA A 184 74.89 -25.23 8.46
C ALA A 184 74.94 -24.74 9.91
N ILE A 185 75.97 -25.12 10.65
CA ILE A 185 76.15 -24.66 12.03
C ILE A 185 77.00 -23.38 12.05
N LYS A 186 76.55 -22.35 12.78
CA LYS A 186 77.33 -21.14 13.03
C LYS A 186 78.11 -21.32 14.33
N LEU A 187 79.43 -21.15 14.23
CA LEU A 187 80.39 -21.33 15.33
C LEU A 187 81.05 -20.00 15.68
N ARG A 188 81.55 -19.89 16.91
CA ARG A 188 82.37 -18.78 17.41
C ARG A 188 83.57 -19.29 18.18
N ALA A 189 84.74 -18.69 17.98
CA ALA A 189 85.95 -19.02 18.74
C ALA A 189 85.94 -18.32 20.10
N ARG A 190 85.93 -19.10 21.19
CA ARG A 190 86.07 -18.59 22.58
C ARG A 190 87.50 -18.16 22.94
N LYS A 191 88.48 -18.69 22.21
CA LYS A 191 89.92 -18.47 22.34
C LYS A 191 90.53 -18.71 20.95
N GLU A 192 91.73 -18.17 20.71
CA GLU A 192 92.51 -18.51 19.51
C GLU A 192 92.68 -20.03 19.39
N THR A 193 92.28 -20.58 18.25
CA THR A 193 92.19 -22.03 18.04
C THR A 193 92.23 -22.39 16.55
N GLU A 194 92.38 -23.67 16.22
CA GLU A 194 92.25 -24.18 14.85
C GLU A 194 90.88 -24.86 14.71
N ASP A 195 90.15 -24.57 13.63
CA ASP A 195 88.89 -25.25 13.36
C ASP A 195 89.10 -26.67 12.80
N ARG A 196 88.01 -27.46 12.75
CA ARG A 196 88.03 -28.84 12.23
C ARG A 196 88.51 -28.99 10.77
N ASP A 197 88.61 -27.91 10.00
CA ASP A 197 89.12 -27.90 8.62
C ASP A 197 90.56 -27.34 8.53
N GLY A 198 91.18 -27.00 9.66
CA GLY A 198 92.59 -26.58 9.78
C GLY A 198 92.83 -25.07 9.68
N ASN A 199 91.79 -24.24 9.69
CA ASN A 199 91.93 -22.79 9.63
C ASN A 199 92.18 -22.22 11.03
N HIS A 200 93.16 -21.32 11.16
CA HIS A 200 93.33 -20.53 12.39
C HIS A 200 92.16 -19.56 12.56
N ARG A 201 91.56 -19.54 13.75
CA ARG A 201 90.44 -18.66 14.15
C ARG A 201 90.86 -17.75 15.30
N VAL A 202 90.57 -16.46 15.19
CA VAL A 202 90.87 -15.49 16.26
C VAL A 202 89.73 -15.41 17.29
N THR A 203 90.04 -15.02 18.53
CA THR A 203 89.03 -14.90 19.60
C THR A 203 87.88 -13.98 19.19
N GLY A 204 86.64 -14.50 19.26
CA GLY A 204 85.43 -13.79 18.85
C GLY A 204 85.11 -13.83 17.34
N GLU A 205 85.94 -14.48 16.52
CA GLU A 205 85.61 -14.77 15.12
C GLU A 205 84.42 -15.74 15.04
N GLU A 206 83.52 -15.51 14.07
CA GLU A 206 82.40 -16.40 13.78
C GLU A 206 82.54 -16.95 12.35
N TRP A 207 82.21 -18.23 12.15
CA TRP A 207 82.21 -18.91 10.84
C TRP A 207 81.06 -19.93 10.73
N VAL A 208 80.82 -20.47 9.52
CA VAL A 208 79.71 -21.39 9.24
C VAL A 208 80.23 -22.69 8.64
N VAL A 209 79.95 -23.83 9.28
CA VAL A 209 80.32 -25.17 8.81
C VAL A 209 79.13 -25.84 8.12
N LYS A 210 79.28 -26.12 6.83
CA LYS A 210 78.21 -26.58 5.90
C LYS A 210 78.23 -28.11 5.66
N LYS A 211 79.00 -28.86 6.47
CA LYS A 211 79.25 -30.30 6.31
C LYS A 211 78.17 -31.13 7.01
N VAL A 212 77.23 -31.67 6.22
CA VAL A 212 76.12 -32.53 6.69
C VAL A 212 76.62 -33.70 7.54
N GLY A 213 75.99 -33.94 8.70
CA GLY A 213 76.36 -34.98 9.66
C GLY A 213 76.35 -34.50 11.11
N ALA A 214 76.80 -35.35 12.04
CA ALA A 214 76.98 -34.98 13.44
C ALA A 214 78.30 -34.21 13.62
N TYR A 215 78.22 -32.91 13.92
CA TYR A 215 79.37 -32.06 14.17
C TYR A 215 79.62 -31.94 15.68
N LEU A 216 80.78 -32.44 16.15
CA LEU A 216 81.20 -32.34 17.55
C LEU A 216 82.12 -31.11 17.73
N PRO A 217 81.66 -30.02 18.37
CA PRO A 217 82.47 -28.82 18.56
C PRO A 217 83.73 -29.10 19.37
N GLY A 218 84.85 -28.50 18.97
CA GLY A 218 86.11 -28.49 19.71
C GLY A 218 86.00 -27.74 21.05
N ALA A 219 87.01 -27.89 21.91
CA ALA A 219 86.98 -27.35 23.28
C ALA A 219 86.74 -25.82 23.35
N TYR A 220 87.23 -25.07 22.36
CA TYR A 220 87.09 -23.62 22.25
C TYR A 220 86.07 -23.16 21.18
N GLU A 221 85.35 -24.08 20.55
CA GLU A 221 84.30 -23.78 19.58
C GLU A 221 82.94 -23.65 20.28
N GLU A 222 82.31 -22.49 20.18
CA GLU A 222 80.97 -22.22 20.69
C GLU A 222 79.93 -22.32 19.57
N VAL A 223 78.91 -23.17 19.74
CA VAL A 223 77.76 -23.20 18.84
C VAL A 223 76.89 -21.97 19.10
N VAL A 224 76.74 -21.13 18.07
CA VAL A 224 75.93 -19.90 18.13
C VAL A 224 74.51 -20.16 17.61
N ASP A 225 74.38 -20.81 16.44
CA ASP A 225 73.09 -21.02 15.78
C ASP A 225 73.16 -22.15 14.73
N VAL A 226 72.01 -22.56 14.18
CA VAL A 226 71.89 -23.46 13.00
C VAL A 226 71.15 -22.73 11.88
N VAL A 227 71.91 -22.26 10.89
CA VAL A 227 71.42 -21.48 9.75
C VAL A 227 70.80 -22.43 8.71
N ASN A 228 69.60 -22.08 8.24
CA ASN A 228 68.90 -22.82 7.18
C ASN A 228 69.13 -22.15 5.81
N ALA A 229 69.12 -22.94 4.74
CA ALA A 229 69.24 -22.40 3.39
C ALA A 229 67.92 -21.75 2.91
N TYR A 230 68.05 -20.64 2.19
CA TYR A 230 66.97 -20.05 1.41
C TYR A 230 66.84 -20.79 0.08
N VAL A 231 65.68 -21.40 -0.17
CA VAL A 231 65.35 -22.04 -1.45
C VAL A 231 64.97 -20.96 -2.46
N LEU A 232 65.71 -20.88 -3.56
CA LEU A 232 65.49 -19.94 -4.64
C LEU A 232 64.67 -20.59 -5.75
N THR A 233 64.03 -19.75 -6.57
CA THR A 233 63.18 -20.21 -7.69
C THR A 233 63.26 -19.18 -8.81
N GLU A 234 62.80 -19.53 -10.01
CA GLU A 234 62.63 -18.58 -11.12
C GLU A 234 61.82 -17.32 -10.73
N LYS A 235 61.02 -17.40 -9.66
CA LYS A 235 60.18 -16.29 -9.17
C LYS A 235 60.73 -15.57 -7.93
N LYS A 236 61.88 -15.99 -7.39
CA LYS A 236 62.46 -15.44 -6.14
C LYS A 236 63.99 -15.31 -6.22
N ALA A 237 64.47 -14.09 -6.06
CA ALA A 237 65.86 -13.77 -5.81
C ALA A 237 66.07 -13.38 -4.34
N LEU A 238 67.28 -13.58 -3.82
CA LEU A 238 67.68 -13.20 -2.46
C LEU A 238 68.50 -11.91 -2.52
N HIS A 239 68.05 -10.87 -1.83
CA HIS A 239 68.72 -9.57 -1.74
C HIS A 239 69.71 -9.61 -0.57
N MET A 240 70.99 -9.50 -0.91
CA MET A 240 72.11 -9.63 0.01
C MET A 240 72.83 -8.30 0.18
N ARG A 241 73.37 -8.06 1.37
CA ARG A 241 74.31 -6.97 1.69
C ARG A 241 75.59 -7.53 2.32
N ALA A 242 76.74 -6.97 1.97
CA ALA A 242 78.03 -7.34 2.55
C ALA A 242 78.31 -6.52 3.82
N LEU A 243 78.42 -7.20 4.96
CA LEU A 243 78.78 -6.60 6.25
C LEU A 243 80.27 -6.22 6.34
N ARG A 244 81.12 -6.87 5.54
CA ARG A 244 82.56 -6.64 5.42
C ARG A 244 83.02 -6.86 3.98
N THR A 245 84.22 -6.41 3.64
CA THR A 245 84.84 -6.78 2.36
C THR A 245 85.31 -8.24 2.40
N PHE A 246 84.73 -9.09 1.56
CA PHE A 246 85.02 -10.53 1.50
C PHE A 246 84.86 -11.05 0.06
N LYS A 247 85.00 -12.36 -0.16
CA LYS A 247 84.66 -13.01 -1.44
C LYS A 247 83.44 -13.89 -1.25
N ASP A 248 82.43 -13.71 -2.10
CA ASP A 248 81.24 -14.55 -2.10
C ASP A 248 81.52 -15.96 -2.67
N PHE A 249 80.51 -16.83 -2.65
CA PHE A 249 80.60 -18.19 -3.16
C PHE A 249 80.92 -18.28 -4.67
N LYS A 250 80.73 -17.20 -5.44
CA LYS A 250 81.12 -17.08 -6.85
C LYS A 250 82.58 -16.62 -7.01
N ASN A 251 83.31 -16.43 -5.91
CA ASN A 251 84.62 -15.77 -5.81
C ASN A 251 84.62 -14.27 -6.21
N GLN A 252 83.46 -13.62 -6.28
CA GLN A 252 83.38 -12.19 -6.53
C GLN A 252 83.70 -11.42 -5.24
N THR A 253 84.64 -10.47 -5.32
CA THR A 253 85.01 -9.62 -4.17
C THR A 253 83.92 -8.59 -3.91
N ARG A 254 83.13 -8.80 -2.85
CA ARG A 254 82.13 -7.85 -2.35
C ARG A 254 82.79 -6.84 -1.43
N LYS A 255 82.43 -5.56 -1.54
CA LYS A 255 82.85 -4.51 -0.62
C LYS A 255 81.86 -4.34 0.52
N SER A 256 82.32 -3.91 1.69
CA SER A 256 81.44 -3.54 2.80
C SER A 256 80.37 -2.52 2.36
N GLY A 257 79.10 -2.82 2.58
CA GLY A 257 77.96 -2.00 2.15
C GLY A 257 77.52 -2.19 0.68
N GLU A 258 78.16 -3.07 -0.09
CA GLU A 258 77.69 -3.49 -1.40
C GLU A 258 76.44 -4.37 -1.26
N GLU A 259 75.45 -4.17 -2.13
CA GLU A 259 74.23 -4.98 -2.19
C GLU A 259 74.09 -5.65 -3.57
N TRP A 260 73.61 -6.88 -3.61
CA TRP A 260 73.41 -7.66 -4.84
C TRP A 260 72.25 -8.65 -4.72
N LEU A 261 71.93 -9.30 -5.84
CA LEU A 261 70.96 -10.40 -5.89
C LEU A 261 71.64 -11.74 -6.15
N ILE A 262 71.13 -12.77 -5.48
CA ILE A 262 71.37 -14.18 -5.81
C ILE A 262 70.09 -14.73 -6.41
N THR A 263 70.19 -15.35 -7.59
CA THR A 263 69.05 -15.93 -8.32
C THR A 263 69.17 -17.45 -8.44
N MET A 264 68.11 -18.12 -8.89
CA MET A 264 68.15 -19.56 -9.19
C MET A 264 69.20 -19.94 -10.26
N GLN A 265 69.65 -18.99 -11.10
CA GLN A 265 70.75 -19.24 -12.05
C GLN A 265 72.12 -19.40 -11.36
N ASP A 266 72.24 -18.95 -10.11
CA ASP A 266 73.47 -18.98 -9.32
C ASP A 266 73.54 -20.18 -8.38
N THR A 267 72.41 -20.49 -7.72
CA THR A 267 72.24 -21.66 -6.85
C THR A 267 70.74 -21.90 -6.61
N GLU A 268 70.32 -23.16 -6.49
CA GLU A 268 68.97 -23.53 -6.06
C GLU A 268 68.73 -23.21 -4.57
N THR A 269 69.79 -23.23 -3.76
CA THR A 269 69.72 -22.99 -2.31
C THR A 269 70.92 -22.18 -1.84
N HIS A 270 70.68 -21.06 -1.16
CA HIS A 270 71.75 -20.25 -0.56
C HIS A 270 71.74 -20.32 0.96
N ILE A 271 72.88 -20.64 1.58
CA ILE A 271 73.10 -20.51 3.03
C ILE A 271 73.94 -19.25 3.24
N PRO A 272 73.37 -18.17 3.81
CA PRO A 272 74.09 -16.94 4.08
C PRO A 272 75.35 -17.18 4.91
N ASP A 273 76.46 -16.59 4.48
CA ASP A 273 77.71 -16.63 5.23
C ASP A 273 77.80 -15.52 6.30
N VAL A 274 78.82 -15.56 7.17
CA VAL A 274 78.90 -14.65 8.33
C VAL A 274 79.04 -13.17 7.93
N TYR A 275 79.58 -12.91 6.74
CA TYR A 275 79.71 -11.56 6.19
C TYR A 275 78.55 -11.14 5.27
N GLU A 276 77.52 -11.98 5.15
CA GLU A 276 76.35 -11.77 4.31
C GLU A 276 75.10 -11.51 5.15
N GLU A 277 74.46 -10.36 4.94
CA GLU A 277 73.18 -10.01 5.52
C GLU A 277 72.06 -10.20 4.48
N VAL A 278 71.01 -10.95 4.83
CA VAL A 278 69.81 -11.06 3.98
C VAL A 278 68.94 -9.83 4.23
N VAL A 279 68.88 -8.92 3.26
CA VAL A 279 68.02 -7.74 3.30
C VAL A 279 66.57 -8.11 2.99
N GLY A 280 66.35 -9.10 2.11
CA GLY A 280 65.01 -9.60 1.81
C GLY A 280 64.97 -10.63 0.68
N VAL A 281 63.75 -10.97 0.26
CA VAL A 281 63.47 -11.83 -0.92
C VAL A 281 62.72 -10.98 -1.94
N ILE A 282 63.32 -10.76 -3.11
CA ILE A 282 62.69 -10.03 -4.21
C ILE A 282 61.94 -11.03 -5.10
N ASN A 283 60.65 -10.80 -5.29
CA ASN A 283 59.84 -11.55 -6.24
C ASN A 283 60.06 -11.03 -7.67
N ILE A 284 59.93 -11.89 -8.67
CA ILE A 284 60.10 -11.48 -10.08
C ILE A 284 58.98 -10.52 -10.53
N THR A 285 59.35 -9.43 -11.18
CA THR A 285 58.44 -8.50 -11.86
C THR A 285 58.15 -9.04 -13.25
N THR A 286 56.88 -9.35 -13.53
CA THR A 286 56.44 -9.90 -14.83
C THR A 286 55.53 -8.88 -15.53
N LEU A 287 55.94 -8.43 -16.71
CA LEU A 287 55.12 -7.66 -17.64
C LEU A 287 54.53 -8.60 -18.69
N SER A 288 53.24 -8.47 -19.01
CA SER A 288 52.63 -9.09 -20.18
C SER A 288 52.91 -8.28 -21.46
N ASN A 289 52.40 -8.77 -22.60
CA ASN A 289 52.49 -8.07 -23.88
C ASN A 289 51.78 -6.70 -23.91
N ARG A 290 50.84 -6.43 -22.99
CA ARG A 290 50.03 -5.21 -22.89
C ARG A 290 50.34 -4.38 -21.66
N GLU A 291 51.50 -4.60 -21.04
CA GLU A 291 51.97 -3.85 -19.89
C GLU A 291 53.35 -3.24 -20.15
N TYR A 292 53.63 -2.17 -19.41
CA TYR A 292 54.94 -1.54 -19.34
C TYR A 292 55.20 -1.05 -17.92
N ALA A 293 56.45 -0.74 -17.60
CA ALA A 293 56.83 -0.08 -16.37
C ALA A 293 58.00 0.88 -16.62
N VAL A 294 58.09 1.94 -15.82
CA VAL A 294 59.23 2.86 -15.81
C VAL A 294 60.06 2.57 -14.57
N ILE A 295 61.29 2.10 -14.79
CA ILE A 295 62.28 1.90 -13.73
C ILE A 295 62.97 3.25 -13.45
N VAL A 296 62.93 3.69 -12.21
CA VAL A 296 63.68 4.84 -11.68
C VAL A 296 65.01 4.35 -11.12
N ASP A 297 66.06 5.17 -11.30
CA ASP A 297 67.45 4.89 -10.90
C ASP A 297 67.99 3.54 -11.45
N PRO A 298 67.78 3.24 -12.74
CA PRO A 298 68.12 1.95 -13.34
C PRO A 298 69.60 1.59 -13.16
N VAL A 299 69.90 0.33 -12.89
CA VAL A 299 71.29 -0.12 -12.70
C VAL A 299 72.00 -0.27 -14.05
N GLY A 300 73.20 0.32 -14.15
CA GLY A 300 74.07 0.27 -15.33
C GLY A 300 74.92 -1.00 -15.40
N GLU A 301 75.63 -1.18 -16.52
CA GLU A 301 76.63 -2.25 -16.70
C GLU A 301 77.81 -2.14 -15.71
N ASP A 302 78.00 -0.97 -15.09
CA ASP A 302 78.98 -0.74 -14.02
C ASP A 302 78.49 -1.18 -12.63
N GLY A 303 77.28 -1.74 -12.54
CA GLY A 303 76.68 -2.28 -11.32
C GLY A 303 76.19 -1.22 -10.34
N LYS A 304 75.86 0.00 -10.80
CA LYS A 304 75.36 1.09 -9.94
C LYS A 304 74.04 1.69 -10.42
N PRO A 305 73.15 2.13 -9.52
CA PRO A 305 71.95 2.91 -9.85
C PRO A 305 72.30 4.23 -10.53
N GLN A 306 71.66 4.52 -11.66
CA GLN A 306 71.84 5.78 -12.40
C GLN A 306 70.87 6.85 -11.85
N LEU A 307 71.24 7.47 -10.73
CA LEU A 307 70.40 8.41 -9.99
C LEU A 307 69.79 9.52 -10.89
N GLY A 308 68.46 9.63 -10.87
CA GLY A 308 67.65 10.56 -11.66
C GLY A 308 67.27 10.07 -13.06
N GLN A 309 67.82 8.94 -13.53
CA GLN A 309 67.47 8.37 -14.84
C GLN A 309 66.20 7.51 -14.77
N ARG A 310 65.56 7.35 -15.94
CA ARG A 310 64.30 6.62 -16.12
C ARG A 310 64.43 5.66 -17.29
N LYS A 311 64.04 4.40 -17.11
CA LYS A 311 64.17 3.33 -18.11
C LYS A 311 62.83 2.67 -18.36
N LEU A 312 62.24 2.96 -19.52
CA LEU A 312 61.00 2.34 -19.97
C LEU A 312 61.24 0.87 -20.35
N VAL A 313 60.52 -0.05 -19.70
CA VAL A 313 60.48 -1.46 -20.04
C VAL A 313 59.05 -1.80 -20.50
N LYS A 314 58.91 -2.22 -21.76
CA LYS A 314 57.62 -2.63 -22.37
C LYS A 314 57.69 -4.00 -23.04
N GLY A 315 56.53 -4.64 -23.13
CA GLY A 315 56.32 -5.96 -23.74
C GLY A 315 56.67 -7.12 -22.80
N GLU A 316 56.32 -8.34 -23.22
CA GLU A 316 56.40 -9.55 -22.39
C GLU A 316 57.82 -9.83 -21.88
N LYS A 317 58.05 -9.55 -20.60
CA LYS A 317 59.36 -9.61 -19.94
C LYS A 317 59.22 -9.94 -18.46
N SER A 318 60.08 -10.81 -17.97
CA SER A 318 60.19 -11.15 -16.55
C SER A 318 61.60 -10.79 -16.05
N PHE A 319 61.71 -9.98 -15.00
CA PHE A 319 62.98 -9.48 -14.47
C PHE A 319 62.90 -9.22 -12.96
N PHE A 320 64.04 -9.22 -12.28
CA PHE A 320 64.16 -8.77 -10.89
C PHE A 320 64.65 -7.33 -10.86
N LEU A 321 64.00 -6.47 -10.07
CA LEU A 321 64.49 -5.13 -9.75
C LEU A 321 65.81 -5.24 -8.98
N GLN A 322 66.86 -4.58 -9.47
CA GLN A 322 68.17 -4.58 -8.82
C GLN A 322 68.17 -3.70 -7.55
N PRO A 323 69.13 -3.89 -6.61
CA PRO A 323 69.24 -3.03 -5.44
C PRO A 323 69.39 -1.56 -5.82
N GLY A 324 68.43 -0.73 -5.41
CA GLY A 324 68.32 0.69 -5.76
C GLY A 324 67.30 1.00 -6.87
N GLU A 325 66.88 0.03 -7.69
CA GLU A 325 65.84 0.23 -8.69
C GLU A 325 64.44 0.27 -8.03
N THR A 326 63.60 1.21 -8.49
CA THR A 326 62.18 1.27 -8.10
C THR A 326 61.31 1.47 -9.35
N LEU A 327 60.01 1.14 -9.25
CA LEU A 327 59.04 1.44 -10.31
C LEU A 327 58.32 2.74 -9.96
N GLU A 328 58.25 3.68 -10.91
CA GLU A 328 57.66 5.02 -10.67
C GLU A 328 56.17 4.92 -10.28
N ASP A 329 55.37 4.26 -11.14
CA ASP A 329 53.93 4.04 -10.98
C ASP A 329 53.58 2.54 -10.88
N GLY A 330 54.56 1.68 -10.60
CA GLY A 330 54.40 0.21 -10.65
C GLY A 330 54.34 -0.34 -12.08
N ILE A 331 53.44 -1.31 -12.31
CA ILE A 331 53.14 -1.87 -13.63
C ILE A 331 51.93 -1.13 -14.21
N GLN A 332 52.10 -0.51 -15.38
CA GLN A 332 51.07 0.26 -16.07
C GLN A 332 50.54 -0.50 -17.30
N PRO A 333 49.21 -0.49 -17.55
CA PRO A 333 48.65 -1.02 -18.79
C PRO A 333 48.97 -0.11 -19.98
N MET A 334 49.26 -0.72 -21.13
CA MET A 334 49.41 -0.04 -22.41
C MET A 334 48.10 0.65 -22.82
N TYR A 335 48.18 1.85 -23.38
CA TYR A 335 47.01 2.60 -23.83
C TYR A 335 46.50 2.01 -25.15
N ILE A 336 45.50 1.13 -25.06
CA ILE A 336 44.70 0.73 -26.21
C ILE A 336 43.70 1.86 -26.50
N LEU A 337 43.70 2.33 -27.74
CA LEU A 337 42.75 3.33 -28.25
C LEU A 337 41.83 2.66 -29.28
N GLU A 338 40.53 2.81 -29.08
CA GLU A 338 39.48 2.45 -30.06
C GLU A 338 39.37 3.54 -31.16
N GLU A 339 38.68 3.24 -32.27
CA GLU A 339 38.50 4.19 -33.40
C GLU A 339 37.84 5.52 -32.98
N ASP A 340 37.05 5.51 -31.91
CA ASP A 340 36.40 6.71 -31.35
C ASP A 340 37.19 7.32 -30.18
N GLU A 341 38.45 6.95 -29.96
CA GLU A 341 39.29 7.43 -28.84
C GLU A 341 40.58 8.12 -29.29
N GLY A 342 41.12 8.95 -28.40
CA GLY A 342 42.42 9.59 -28.59
C GLY A 342 43.07 10.03 -27.28
N LEU A 343 44.38 10.23 -27.30
CA LEU A 343 45.14 10.81 -26.19
C LEU A 343 45.62 12.20 -26.57
N ILE A 344 45.41 13.17 -25.69
CA ILE A 344 46.19 14.42 -25.71
C ILE A 344 47.49 14.17 -24.97
N LEU A 345 48.59 14.31 -25.69
CA LEU A 345 49.95 14.17 -25.20
C LEU A 345 50.58 15.55 -24.99
N LYS A 346 51.55 15.62 -24.08
CA LYS A 346 52.39 16.79 -23.85
C LYS A 346 53.85 16.37 -23.71
N ALA A 347 54.71 17.02 -24.48
CA ALA A 347 56.16 16.91 -24.29
C ALA A 347 56.59 17.64 -23.00
N ASN A 348 57.36 16.96 -22.16
CA ASN A 348 58.11 17.58 -21.06
C ASN A 348 59.50 17.99 -21.52
N GLU A 349 60.14 17.15 -22.33
CA GLU A 349 61.49 17.37 -22.87
C GLU A 349 61.48 17.40 -24.40
N ALA A 350 62.61 17.76 -25.02
CA ALA A 350 62.74 17.82 -26.47
C ALA A 350 63.11 16.44 -27.03
N PHE A 351 62.25 15.82 -27.84
CA PHE A 351 62.49 14.50 -28.43
C PHE A 351 61.94 14.41 -29.86
N LYS A 352 62.40 13.40 -30.62
CA LYS A 352 61.93 13.12 -31.99
C LYS A 352 60.87 12.01 -31.97
N ASP A 353 59.63 12.39 -32.27
CA ASP A 353 58.44 11.54 -32.28
C ASP A 353 58.40 10.67 -33.54
N MET A 354 58.85 9.42 -33.42
CA MET A 354 58.94 8.44 -34.51
C MET A 354 57.58 7.85 -34.93
N ASP A 355 56.55 7.99 -34.09
CA ASP A 355 55.23 7.37 -34.27
C ASP A 355 54.21 8.31 -34.96
N ALA A 356 54.64 9.52 -35.34
CA ALA A 356 53.78 10.61 -35.80
C ALA A 356 53.34 10.56 -37.27
N ASN A 357 54.01 9.78 -38.13
CA ASN A 357 53.85 9.88 -39.59
C ASN A 357 52.98 8.72 -40.17
N ASP A 358 51.91 8.34 -39.47
CA ASP A 358 50.97 7.31 -39.93
C ASP A 358 49.63 7.89 -40.46
N ASP A 359 49.31 9.15 -40.13
CA ASP A 359 47.92 9.68 -40.22
C ASP A 359 47.68 10.78 -41.29
N GLU A 360 48.67 11.16 -42.12
CA GLU A 360 48.49 12.19 -43.17
C GLU A 360 48.23 11.59 -44.57
N GLU A 361 46.95 11.35 -44.90
CA GLU A 361 46.48 11.31 -46.30
C GLU A 361 46.52 12.73 -46.91
N ALA A 362 47.70 13.16 -47.37
CA ALA A 362 47.86 14.45 -48.04
C ALA A 362 47.24 14.43 -49.46
N GLU A 363 46.29 15.33 -49.73
CA GLU A 363 45.65 15.46 -51.05
C GLU A 363 46.67 15.76 -52.17
N GLU A 364 46.65 14.97 -53.26
CA GLU A 364 47.56 15.17 -54.40
C GLU A 364 47.17 16.43 -55.22
N VAL A 365 47.86 17.56 -54.97
CA VAL A 365 47.81 18.72 -55.87
C VAL A 365 49.22 19.25 -56.20
N SER A 366 49.98 18.49 -57.00
CA SER A 366 51.02 19.06 -57.86
C SER A 366 51.25 18.21 -59.11
N SER A 367 51.35 18.86 -60.28
CA SER A 367 51.32 18.19 -61.59
C SER A 367 52.70 18.11 -62.24
N GLU A 368 53.50 17.09 -61.93
CA GLU A 368 54.70 16.77 -62.73
C GLU A 368 55.11 15.27 -62.64
N PRO A 369 55.06 14.49 -63.74
CA PRO A 369 55.29 13.05 -63.69
C PRO A 369 56.78 12.69 -63.85
N GLY A 370 57.55 12.63 -62.74
CA GLY A 370 59.01 12.42 -62.90
C GLY A 370 59.91 12.02 -61.72
N ALA A 371 59.43 11.73 -60.51
CA ALA A 371 60.34 11.43 -59.39
C ALA A 371 59.84 10.35 -58.40
N LYS A 372 60.46 9.15 -58.44
CA LYS A 372 60.35 8.19 -57.33
C LYS A 372 61.24 8.63 -56.17
N LYS A 373 60.69 9.42 -55.24
CA LYS A 373 61.31 9.63 -53.91
C LYS A 373 60.90 8.50 -52.97
N THR A 374 61.87 7.84 -52.36
CA THR A 374 61.64 6.99 -51.20
C THR A 374 61.22 7.90 -50.04
N LEU A 375 60.00 7.72 -49.52
CA LEU A 375 59.54 8.43 -48.33
C LEU A 375 60.31 7.93 -47.11
N GLN A 376 61.25 8.75 -46.65
CA GLN A 376 62.02 8.51 -45.42
C GLN A 376 61.16 8.96 -44.24
N LYS A 377 60.95 8.09 -43.24
CA LYS A 377 60.03 8.34 -42.12
C LYS A 377 60.65 9.30 -41.09
N ASP A 378 60.75 10.57 -41.47
CA ASP A 378 61.30 11.64 -40.62
C ASP A 378 60.30 12.02 -39.52
N GLY A 379 60.47 11.42 -38.34
CA GLY A 379 59.64 11.70 -37.17
C GLY A 379 59.63 13.16 -36.73
N VAL A 380 58.56 13.61 -36.10
CA VAL A 380 58.32 15.03 -35.78
C VAL A 380 59.11 15.46 -34.56
N GLU A 381 59.86 16.56 -34.65
CA GLU A 381 60.51 17.16 -33.48
C GLU A 381 59.48 17.85 -32.57
N ARG A 382 59.31 17.36 -31.33
CA ARG A 382 58.43 17.93 -30.32
C ARG A 382 59.25 18.81 -29.36
N LYS A 383 58.76 20.01 -29.05
CA LYS A 383 59.39 20.94 -28.10
C LYS A 383 58.75 20.85 -26.72
N PRO A 384 59.51 21.14 -25.63
CA PRO A 384 58.96 21.19 -24.28
C PRO A 384 57.70 22.06 -24.19
N GLY A 385 56.58 21.46 -23.77
CA GLY A 385 55.28 22.13 -23.66
C GLY A 385 54.36 21.97 -24.87
N ASP A 386 54.84 21.48 -26.02
CA ASP A 386 53.99 21.17 -27.17
C ASP A 386 52.91 20.14 -26.79
N ARG A 387 51.71 20.32 -27.35
CA ARG A 387 50.57 19.41 -27.19
C ARG A 387 50.08 18.95 -28.55
N TRP A 388 49.83 17.66 -28.67
CA TRP A 388 49.22 17.05 -29.85
C TRP A 388 48.23 15.96 -29.42
N MET A 389 47.32 15.60 -30.31
CA MET A 389 46.45 14.44 -30.17
C MET A 389 46.98 13.28 -31.03
N ILE A 390 46.95 12.08 -30.48
CA ILE A 390 46.93 10.82 -31.26
C ILE A 390 45.53 10.22 -31.19
N ARG A 391 45.09 9.54 -32.25
CA ARG A 391 43.78 8.88 -32.35
C ARG A 391 43.95 7.37 -32.49
N GLY A 392 42.93 6.59 -32.18
CA GLY A 392 42.90 5.16 -32.46
C GLY A 392 42.49 4.84 -33.91
N PRO A 393 42.58 3.55 -34.33
CA PRO A 393 42.89 2.39 -33.50
C PRO A 393 44.40 2.11 -33.42
N LYS A 394 45.01 2.33 -32.24
CA LYS A 394 46.47 2.19 -32.02
C LYS A 394 46.76 1.81 -30.56
N GLU A 395 47.72 0.92 -30.34
CA GLU A 395 48.25 0.62 -29.00
C GLU A 395 49.46 1.53 -28.72
N TYR A 396 49.42 2.32 -27.64
CA TYR A 396 50.42 3.34 -27.32
C TYR A 396 51.05 3.15 -25.93
N VAL A 397 52.37 3.35 -25.85
CA VAL A 397 53.11 3.48 -24.58
C VAL A 397 53.83 4.82 -24.60
N PRO A 398 53.61 5.72 -23.63
CA PRO A 398 54.32 7.00 -23.59
C PRO A 398 55.83 6.81 -23.44
N PRO A 399 56.66 7.48 -24.27
CA PRO A 399 58.08 7.69 -23.98
C PRO A 399 58.28 8.46 -22.66
N VAL A 400 59.48 8.37 -22.09
CA VAL A 400 59.86 9.01 -20.80
C VAL A 400 59.67 10.54 -20.86
N GLU A 401 59.86 11.11 -22.04
CA GLU A 401 59.81 12.53 -22.37
C GLU A 401 58.37 13.07 -22.51
N VAL A 402 57.36 12.18 -22.50
CA VAL A 402 55.95 12.47 -22.82
C VAL A 402 55.04 12.20 -21.63
N THR A 403 54.13 13.13 -21.37
CA THR A 403 53.01 12.93 -20.42
C THR A 403 51.69 12.81 -21.16
N VAL A 404 50.88 11.82 -20.80
CA VAL A 404 49.48 11.72 -21.22
C VAL A 404 48.68 12.72 -20.38
N VAL A 405 48.12 13.75 -21.02
CA VAL A 405 47.37 14.82 -20.34
C VAL A 405 45.92 14.40 -20.09
N MET A 406 45.30 13.75 -21.08
CA MET A 406 43.89 13.39 -21.06
C MET A 406 43.58 12.35 -22.14
N LYS A 407 42.88 11.28 -21.78
CA LYS A 407 42.15 10.44 -22.76
C LYS A 407 40.84 11.13 -23.12
N ARG A 408 40.56 11.26 -24.42
CA ARG A 408 39.29 11.75 -24.98
C ARG A 408 38.60 10.61 -25.74
N LYS A 409 37.27 10.67 -25.79
CA LYS A 409 36.42 9.84 -26.63
C LYS A 409 35.56 10.78 -27.50
N ALA A 410 35.21 10.34 -28.70
CA ALA A 410 34.33 11.10 -29.57
C ALA A 410 32.93 11.18 -28.94
N ILE A 411 32.29 12.33 -29.06
CA ILE A 411 30.94 12.53 -28.55
C ILE A 411 29.98 12.20 -29.70
N PRO A 412 29.18 11.12 -29.62
CA PRO A 412 28.14 10.86 -30.61
C PRO A 412 27.06 11.94 -30.52
N LEU A 413 26.71 12.54 -31.66
CA LEU A 413 25.70 13.60 -31.76
C LEU A 413 24.73 13.25 -32.87
N ASP A 414 23.47 13.07 -32.49
CA ASP A 414 22.33 12.90 -33.42
C ASP A 414 22.05 14.20 -34.20
N GLU A 415 21.29 14.13 -35.30
CA GLU A 415 20.92 15.28 -36.15
C GLU A 415 20.35 16.47 -35.36
N ASN A 416 19.63 16.17 -34.28
CA ASN A 416 18.94 17.13 -33.42
C ASN A 416 19.76 17.53 -32.16
N GLU A 417 20.94 16.95 -31.96
CA GLU A 417 21.86 17.27 -30.86
C GLU A 417 23.11 18.03 -31.33
N GLY A 418 23.77 18.66 -30.37
CA GLY A 418 25.05 19.33 -30.60
C GLY A 418 25.73 19.78 -29.31
N ILE A 419 26.97 20.22 -29.45
CA ILE A 419 27.81 20.79 -28.37
C ILE A 419 28.35 22.17 -28.76
N TYR A 420 28.51 23.03 -27.76
CA TYR A 420 29.28 24.26 -27.90
C TYR A 420 30.76 23.98 -27.67
N ILE A 421 31.59 24.44 -28.60
CA ILE A 421 33.04 24.23 -28.59
C ILE A 421 33.74 25.57 -28.67
N ARG A 422 34.75 25.77 -27.84
CA ARG A 422 35.64 26.93 -27.84
C ARG A 422 37.04 26.49 -28.20
N ASN A 423 37.64 27.16 -29.18
CA ASN A 423 39.05 26.98 -29.48
C ASN A 423 39.90 27.84 -28.53
N ILE A 424 40.85 27.22 -27.83
CA ILE A 424 41.64 27.82 -26.75
C ILE A 424 42.61 28.88 -27.30
N LYS A 425 43.22 28.63 -28.47
CA LYS A 425 44.18 29.55 -29.11
C LYS A 425 43.53 30.81 -29.70
N THR A 426 42.33 30.68 -30.28
CA THR A 426 41.64 31.79 -30.98
C THR A 426 40.49 32.41 -30.19
N GLY A 427 40.07 31.78 -29.08
CA GLY A 427 38.90 32.16 -28.29
C GLY A 427 37.55 31.97 -28.98
N LYS A 428 37.52 31.55 -30.26
CA LYS A 428 36.31 31.42 -31.08
C LYS A 428 35.41 30.32 -30.54
N VAL A 429 34.15 30.66 -30.26
CA VAL A 429 33.09 29.71 -29.88
C VAL A 429 32.22 29.39 -31.10
N ARG A 430 31.85 28.12 -31.26
CA ARG A 430 30.90 27.61 -32.27
C ARG A 430 29.99 26.54 -31.68
N ALA A 431 28.87 26.27 -32.34
CA ALA A 431 28.12 25.03 -32.13
C ALA A 431 28.56 24.00 -33.18
N VAL A 432 28.57 22.72 -32.82
CA VAL A 432 28.70 21.58 -33.73
C VAL A 432 27.54 20.64 -33.44
N CYS A 433 26.79 20.25 -34.48
CA CYS A 433 25.56 19.46 -34.39
C CYS A 433 25.55 18.36 -35.46
N GLY A 434 24.78 17.29 -35.24
CA GLY A 434 24.45 16.30 -36.29
C GLY A 434 25.59 15.43 -36.83
N GLN A 435 26.73 15.39 -36.15
CA GLN A 435 27.84 14.48 -36.49
C GLN A 435 28.63 14.12 -35.24
N THR A 436 29.03 12.86 -35.10
CA THR A 436 29.96 12.41 -34.04
C THR A 436 31.24 13.24 -34.07
N TYR A 437 31.61 13.85 -32.94
CA TYR A 437 32.69 14.83 -32.89
C TYR A 437 33.66 14.59 -31.73
N MET A 438 34.94 14.44 -32.07
CA MET A 438 36.04 14.42 -31.10
C MET A 438 36.66 15.82 -31.03
N LEU A 439 36.76 16.40 -29.82
CA LEU A 439 37.38 17.71 -29.64
C LEU A 439 38.91 17.61 -29.84
N ASP A 440 39.46 18.46 -30.70
CA ASP A 440 40.91 18.53 -30.96
C ASP A 440 41.71 19.08 -29.77
N GLN A 441 43.04 18.90 -29.83
CA GLN A 441 44.01 19.33 -28.80
C GLN A 441 43.90 20.79 -28.34
N ASP A 442 43.40 21.68 -29.21
CA ASP A 442 43.20 23.11 -28.97
C ASP A 442 41.72 23.48 -28.72
N GLU A 443 40.83 22.51 -28.55
CA GLU A 443 39.40 22.73 -28.32
C GLU A 443 38.94 22.27 -26.92
N GLU A 444 38.06 23.05 -26.31
CA GLU A 444 37.38 22.78 -25.04
C GLU A 444 35.85 22.87 -25.20
N SER A 445 35.11 22.12 -24.37
CA SER A 445 33.64 22.21 -24.28
C SER A 445 33.23 23.51 -23.59
N TRP A 446 32.41 24.33 -24.25
CA TRP A 446 32.05 25.66 -23.73
C TRP A 446 30.69 25.65 -23.01
N ALA A 447 30.68 26.03 -21.74
CA ALA A 447 29.45 26.10 -20.94
C ALA A 447 28.67 27.39 -21.23
N LYS A 448 27.59 27.30 -22.02
CA LYS A 448 26.67 28.40 -22.27
C LYS A 448 25.81 28.67 -21.03
N GLN A 449 25.85 29.90 -20.53
CA GLN A 449 24.97 30.37 -19.47
C GLN A 449 23.71 31.01 -20.07
N LEU A 450 22.55 30.77 -19.45
CA LEU A 450 21.29 31.44 -19.77
C LEU A 450 20.74 32.15 -18.52
N PRO A 451 19.84 33.13 -18.65
CA PRO A 451 19.15 33.71 -17.51
C PRO A 451 18.36 32.63 -16.73
N PRO A 452 18.39 32.61 -15.38
CA PRO A 452 17.76 31.53 -14.59
C PRO A 452 16.26 31.34 -14.86
N ALA A 453 15.54 32.39 -15.22
CA ALA A 453 14.15 32.31 -15.64
C ALA A 453 13.97 31.54 -16.96
N VAL A 454 14.91 31.63 -17.90
CA VAL A 454 14.91 30.87 -19.15
C VAL A 454 15.28 29.40 -18.88
N GLU A 455 16.30 29.14 -18.04
CA GLU A 455 16.66 27.76 -17.65
C GLU A 455 15.48 27.03 -16.99
N SER A 456 14.74 27.72 -16.13
CA SER A 456 13.51 27.20 -15.49
C SER A 456 12.42 26.86 -16.53
N LEU A 457 12.14 27.76 -17.47
CA LEU A 457 11.09 27.58 -18.48
C LEU A 457 11.44 26.51 -19.53
N LEU A 458 12.72 26.33 -19.87
CA LEU A 458 13.17 25.22 -20.72
C LEU A 458 12.91 23.86 -20.05
N THR A 459 13.26 23.76 -18.76
CA THR A 459 13.08 22.52 -17.97
C THR A 459 11.60 22.16 -17.83
N GLN A 460 10.72 23.16 -17.64
CA GLN A 460 9.27 22.94 -17.57
C GLN A 460 8.64 22.48 -18.89
N ASN A 461 9.10 23.00 -20.04
CA ASN A 461 8.54 22.62 -21.35
C ASN A 461 8.94 21.20 -21.79
N LEU A 462 10.11 20.69 -21.37
CA LEU A 462 10.55 19.32 -21.66
C LEU A 462 9.60 18.23 -21.14
N VAL A 463 8.72 18.55 -20.18
CA VAL A 463 7.72 17.62 -19.62
C VAL A 463 6.47 17.52 -20.51
N LEU A 464 6.14 18.56 -21.28
CA LEU A 464 4.87 18.70 -22.01
C LEU A 464 4.76 17.87 -23.30
N ASP A 465 5.87 17.36 -23.83
CA ASP A 465 5.91 16.52 -25.05
C ASP A 465 5.41 15.07 -24.81
N SER A 466 4.70 14.83 -23.71
CA SER A 466 4.26 13.51 -23.23
C SER A 466 2.76 13.24 -23.42
N GLY A 467 2.18 13.75 -24.50
CA GLY A 467 0.97 13.17 -25.11
C GLY A 467 -0.34 13.25 -24.32
N ARG A 468 -0.55 14.29 -23.49
CA ARG A 468 -1.85 14.54 -22.83
C ARG A 468 -2.31 16.01 -22.97
N PRO A 469 -3.54 16.28 -23.43
CA PRO A 469 -4.17 17.59 -23.29
C PRO A 469 -4.60 17.79 -21.83
N ALA A 470 -3.69 18.33 -20.99
CA ALA A 470 -3.84 18.34 -19.53
C ALA A 470 -3.79 19.74 -18.87
N PHE A 471 -4.10 20.81 -19.59
CA PHE A 471 -4.32 22.15 -19.00
C PHE A 471 -5.70 22.28 -18.31
N GLY A 472 -6.11 21.22 -17.60
CA GLY A 472 -7.45 21.06 -17.01
C GLY A 472 -7.47 20.49 -15.59
N SER A 473 -6.33 20.36 -14.90
CA SER A 473 -6.29 19.94 -13.49
C SER A 473 -4.95 20.27 -12.80
N MET A 474 -4.61 21.55 -12.63
CA MET A 474 -3.48 21.94 -11.75
C MET A 474 -3.59 23.36 -11.15
N MET A 475 -4.73 23.63 -10.50
CA MET A 475 -4.84 24.67 -9.48
C MET A 475 -5.56 24.08 -8.26
N ASN A 476 -4.78 23.55 -7.30
CA ASN A 476 -5.15 23.35 -5.88
C ASN A 476 -4.00 22.67 -5.11
N ILE A 477 -2.88 23.36 -4.92
CA ILE A 477 -1.94 23.10 -3.82
C ILE A 477 -1.51 24.45 -3.26
N CYS A 478 -2.12 24.86 -2.13
CA CYS A 478 -1.55 25.83 -1.21
C CYS A 478 -1.26 25.07 0.10
N PRO A 479 -0.05 25.14 0.66
CA PRO A 479 0.19 24.67 2.02
C PRO A 479 -0.47 25.66 3.01
N ASP A 480 -1.17 25.11 3.99
CA ASP A 480 -1.71 25.87 5.14
C ASP A 480 -0.70 25.89 6.29
N LEU A 481 -0.60 27.02 6.99
CA LEU A 481 -0.09 27.18 8.35
C LEU A 481 -0.16 28.66 8.75
N GLY A 482 -1.09 29.01 9.65
CA GLY A 482 -1.25 30.38 10.15
C GLY A 482 -2.31 30.50 11.24
N GLU A 483 -1.98 30.11 12.47
CA GLU A 483 -2.88 30.18 13.62
C GLU A 483 -3.29 31.63 13.96
N ILE A 484 -4.60 31.88 14.09
CA ILE A 484 -5.13 32.91 14.99
C ILE A 484 -6.33 32.31 15.74
N GLN A 485 -6.25 32.32 17.07
CA GLN A 485 -7.35 31.94 17.96
C GLN A 485 -8.24 33.16 18.24
N GLN A 486 -9.56 32.99 18.27
CA GLN A 486 -10.43 33.65 19.26
C GLN A 486 -11.79 32.94 19.38
N GLU A 487 -12.32 32.90 20.59
CA GLU A 487 -13.59 32.25 20.93
C GLU A 487 -14.80 33.19 20.72
N VAL A 488 -16.01 32.63 20.61
CA VAL A 488 -17.16 32.94 21.50
C VAL A 488 -18.30 31.92 21.28
N GLN A 489 -18.65 31.25 22.37
CA GLN A 489 -19.93 30.73 22.89
C GLN A 489 -21.26 31.04 22.11
N VAL A 490 -22.39 30.30 22.19
CA VAL A 490 -22.86 29.26 23.15
C VAL A 490 -24.15 28.50 22.67
N GLN A 491 -24.62 27.50 23.43
CA GLN A 491 -25.94 26.77 23.37
C GLN A 491 -26.15 25.80 22.18
N LYS A 492 -26.35 24.48 22.35
CA LYS A 492 -27.35 23.65 23.10
C LYS A 492 -28.75 23.56 22.44
N GLN A 493 -29.10 22.38 21.91
CA GLN A 493 -30.08 21.44 22.53
C GLN A 493 -30.12 20.08 21.78
N GLN A 494 -30.92 19.11 22.27
CA GLN A 494 -30.85 17.68 21.94
C GLN A 494 -32.20 17.11 21.49
N ARG A 495 -32.17 16.17 20.53
CA ARG A 495 -33.14 15.06 20.31
C ARG A 495 -32.52 14.10 19.27
N SER A 496 -32.38 12.77 19.37
CA SER A 496 -32.60 11.69 20.34
C SER A 496 -33.23 10.46 19.65
N GLN A 497 -32.47 9.83 18.73
CA GLN A 497 -32.53 8.38 18.43
C GLN A 497 -33.84 7.78 17.81
N PRO A 498 -33.87 6.51 17.34
CA PRO A 498 -32.86 5.44 17.47
C PRO A 498 -32.39 4.69 16.19
N ARG A 499 -31.23 4.02 16.37
CA ARG A 499 -30.74 2.74 15.78
C ARG A 499 -31.29 2.25 14.43
N PHE A 500 -30.35 1.87 13.54
CA PHE A 500 -30.03 0.44 13.29
C PHE A 500 -28.60 0.27 12.71
N ARG A 501 -27.99 -0.90 12.94
CA ARG A 501 -26.88 -1.48 12.15
C ARG A 501 -27.34 -2.88 11.70
N PRO A 502 -27.13 -3.24 10.44
CA PRO A 502 -26.08 -4.21 10.08
C PRO A 502 -25.33 -3.71 8.83
N ALA A 503 -24.27 -4.29 8.28
CA ALA A 503 -23.21 -5.26 8.60
C ALA A 503 -22.38 -5.33 7.29
N GLU A 504 -21.21 -5.98 7.28
CA GLU A 504 -20.42 -6.10 6.05
C GLU A 504 -20.99 -7.18 5.11
N VAL A 505 -21.19 -6.84 3.84
CA VAL A 505 -21.33 -7.81 2.75
C VAL A 505 -20.56 -7.27 1.54
N GLY A 506 -19.53 -7.99 1.11
CA GLY A 506 -18.78 -7.66 -0.10
C GLY A 506 -19.51 -8.16 -1.35
N MET A 507 -19.84 -7.26 -2.27
CA MET A 507 -20.10 -7.61 -3.67
C MET A 507 -19.30 -6.69 -4.58
N ALA A 508 -18.35 -7.26 -5.32
CA ALA A 508 -17.67 -6.55 -6.39
C ALA A 508 -18.61 -6.47 -7.61
N VAL A 509 -18.90 -5.26 -8.08
CA VAL A 509 -19.62 -5.04 -9.34
C VAL A 509 -18.61 -4.55 -10.37
N GLN A 510 -18.22 -5.44 -11.27
CA GLN A 510 -17.43 -5.08 -12.45
C GLN A 510 -18.31 -4.31 -13.44
N ALA A 511 -18.01 -3.02 -13.64
CA ALA A 511 -18.60 -2.23 -14.72
C ALA A 511 -17.54 -2.06 -15.83
N TYR A 512 -17.80 -2.64 -16.99
CA TYR A 512 -16.92 -2.52 -18.16
C TYR A 512 -17.06 -1.14 -18.81
N SER A 513 -15.95 -0.49 -19.11
CA SER A 513 -15.88 0.66 -20.02
C SER A 513 -14.79 0.42 -21.07
N ASN A 514 -15.15 -0.27 -22.15
CA ASN A 514 -14.26 -0.46 -23.29
C ASN A 514 -14.00 0.88 -23.99
N VAL A 515 -12.73 1.30 -24.02
CA VAL A 515 -12.19 2.20 -25.04
C VAL A 515 -10.98 1.50 -25.63
N GLY A 516 -10.92 1.37 -26.94
CA GLY A 516 -9.92 0.54 -27.61
C GLY A 516 -8.50 1.09 -27.44
N ILE A 517 -7.58 0.24 -26.98
CA ILE A 517 -6.14 0.47 -27.07
C ILE A 517 -5.70 -0.01 -28.45
N ASP A 518 -5.12 0.87 -29.26
CA ASP A 518 -4.51 0.52 -30.54
C ASP A 518 -3.14 -0.16 -30.29
N PRO A 519 -2.95 -1.44 -30.66
CA PRO A 519 -1.77 -2.22 -30.29
C PRO A 519 -0.59 -2.05 -31.27
N LEU A 520 -0.52 -0.97 -32.05
CA LEU A 520 0.46 -0.81 -33.14
C LEU A 520 1.41 0.39 -33.04
N ALA A 521 1.54 1.03 -31.86
CA ALA A 521 2.43 2.18 -31.65
C ALA A 521 3.75 1.86 -30.91
N ASP A 522 3.87 0.72 -30.25
CA ASP A 522 4.93 0.44 -29.28
C ASP A 522 6.17 -0.26 -29.90
N ARG A 523 6.67 0.30 -31.01
CA ARG A 523 7.89 -0.16 -31.71
C ARG A 523 8.76 1.01 -32.22
N SER A 524 9.12 1.92 -31.32
CA SER A 524 10.33 2.72 -31.47
C SER A 524 11.00 2.88 -30.10
N ASP A 525 12.07 2.13 -29.87
CA ASP A 525 12.84 2.21 -28.63
C ASP A 525 13.54 3.59 -28.57
N ARG A 526 13.00 4.47 -27.74
CA ARG A 526 13.55 5.82 -27.50
C ARG A 526 14.18 5.83 -26.12
N GLY A 527 15.45 6.23 -26.07
CA GLY A 527 16.33 6.08 -24.93
C GLY A 527 15.85 6.71 -23.60
N PRO A 528 16.60 6.45 -22.51
CA PRO A 528 16.15 6.73 -21.15
C PRO A 528 15.77 8.20 -20.94
N ARG A 529 14.51 8.43 -20.60
CA ARG A 529 13.96 9.78 -20.36
C ARG A 529 14.75 10.48 -19.25
N PRO A 530 15.16 11.75 -19.42
CA PRO A 530 15.83 12.49 -18.36
C PRO A 530 14.91 12.62 -17.15
N ARG A 531 15.47 12.40 -15.96
CA ARG A 531 14.73 12.58 -14.69
C ARG A 531 14.59 14.09 -14.45
N PRO A 532 13.46 14.58 -13.91
CA PRO A 532 13.22 16.03 -13.71
C PRO A 532 14.15 16.72 -12.70
N ASP A 533 15.09 15.97 -12.10
CA ASP A 533 16.06 16.39 -11.08
C ASP A 533 17.51 16.46 -11.61
N GLN A 534 17.76 16.15 -12.88
CA GLN A 534 19.11 16.24 -13.44
C GLN A 534 19.44 17.67 -13.88
N PRO A 535 20.56 18.28 -13.41
CA PRO A 535 20.94 19.63 -13.82
C PRO A 535 21.27 19.68 -15.32
N ARG A 536 20.82 20.74 -15.99
CA ARG A 536 21.04 20.92 -17.44
C ARG A 536 22.55 20.92 -17.76
N ASP A 537 22.95 20.06 -18.69
CA ASP A 537 24.26 20.18 -19.35
C ASP A 537 24.35 21.54 -20.08
N LYS A 538 25.29 22.37 -19.64
CA LYS A 538 25.54 23.71 -20.20
C LYS A 538 26.45 23.68 -21.43
N THR A 539 27.09 22.54 -21.72
CA THR A 539 27.96 22.35 -22.89
C THR A 539 27.17 21.86 -24.11
N LYS A 540 26.10 21.07 -23.92
CA LYS A 540 25.16 20.74 -25.01
C LYS A 540 24.43 22.00 -25.51
N VAL A 541 24.16 22.03 -26.81
CA VAL A 541 23.41 23.08 -27.50
C VAL A 541 22.02 23.24 -26.88
N VAL A 542 21.53 24.47 -26.84
CA VAL A 542 20.17 24.76 -26.33
C VAL A 542 19.16 24.45 -27.44
N THR A 543 18.53 23.28 -27.33
CA THR A 543 17.34 22.91 -28.11
C THR A 543 16.06 23.46 -27.48
N PHE A 544 15.08 23.85 -28.32
CA PHE A 544 13.69 24.09 -27.90
C PHE A 544 12.72 23.73 -29.03
N ARG A 545 11.79 22.83 -28.76
CA ARG A 545 10.75 22.44 -29.73
C ARG A 545 9.58 23.42 -29.64
N VAL A 546 9.31 24.18 -30.70
CA VAL A 546 8.22 25.18 -30.69
C VAL A 546 6.88 24.44 -30.78
N PRO A 547 5.92 24.65 -29.86
CA PRO A 547 4.61 24.00 -29.92
C PRO A 547 3.83 24.34 -31.19
N HIS A 548 2.90 23.46 -31.58
CA HIS A 548 1.92 23.77 -32.63
C HIS A 548 1.14 25.05 -32.28
N ASN A 549 0.86 25.88 -33.29
CA ASN A 549 0.26 27.20 -33.15
C ASN A 549 0.98 28.13 -32.14
N ALA A 550 2.30 27.98 -31.97
CA ALA A 550 3.13 28.91 -31.22
C ALA A 550 4.22 29.55 -32.10
N ALA A 551 4.76 30.67 -31.63
CA ALA A 551 5.96 31.31 -32.18
C ALA A 551 6.97 31.57 -31.06
N VAL A 552 8.26 31.56 -31.38
CA VAL A 552 9.36 31.91 -30.47
C VAL A 552 10.20 33.01 -31.13
N GLN A 553 10.57 34.02 -30.35
CA GLN A 553 11.54 35.03 -30.77
C GLN A 553 12.91 34.73 -30.17
N ILE A 554 13.94 34.81 -31.00
CA ILE A 554 15.34 34.58 -30.68
C ILE A 554 16.11 35.85 -31.04
N TYR A 555 16.96 36.31 -30.14
CA TYR A 555 17.83 37.47 -30.36
C TYR A 555 19.30 37.03 -30.40
N ASP A 556 19.98 37.29 -31.52
CA ASP A 556 21.42 37.18 -31.65
C ASP A 556 22.07 38.46 -31.14
N TYR A 557 22.88 38.37 -30.07
CA TYR A 557 23.53 39.54 -29.46
C TYR A 557 24.72 40.10 -30.25
N LYS A 558 25.27 39.32 -31.18
CA LYS A 558 26.47 39.61 -31.96
C LYS A 558 26.13 40.18 -33.32
N GLU A 559 25.15 39.59 -34.02
CA GLU A 559 24.55 40.17 -35.22
C GLU A 559 23.50 41.24 -34.92
N LYS A 560 23.01 41.32 -33.68
CA LYS A 560 21.94 42.24 -33.20
C LYS A 560 20.61 42.08 -33.95
N LYS A 561 20.32 40.86 -34.41
CA LYS A 561 19.12 40.50 -35.18
C LYS A 561 18.16 39.68 -34.33
N ALA A 562 16.87 40.01 -34.42
CA ALA A 562 15.80 39.14 -33.93
C ALA A 562 15.27 38.25 -35.08
N ARG A 563 15.31 36.93 -34.91
CA ARG A 563 14.58 35.97 -35.77
C ARG A 563 13.39 35.39 -35.01
N VAL A 564 12.33 35.07 -35.75
CA VAL A 564 11.09 34.50 -35.20
C VAL A 564 10.82 33.18 -35.91
N ILE A 565 10.64 32.12 -35.12
CA ILE A 565 10.44 30.75 -35.59
C ILE A 565 9.05 30.30 -35.16
N PHE A 566 8.33 29.65 -36.07
CA PHE A 566 6.95 29.21 -35.89
C PHE A 566 6.90 27.69 -35.71
N GLY A 567 6.04 27.21 -34.82
CA GLY A 567 5.86 25.77 -34.62
C GLY A 567 5.31 25.04 -35.86
N PRO A 568 5.60 23.73 -36.00
CA PRO A 568 6.22 22.85 -35.01
C PRO A 568 7.74 22.62 -35.20
N GLU A 569 8.51 23.66 -35.54
CA GLU A 569 9.95 23.57 -35.80
C GLU A 569 10.80 23.39 -34.52
N LEU A 570 11.94 22.69 -34.63
CA LEU A 570 12.94 22.56 -33.56
C LEU A 570 13.99 23.68 -33.68
N VAL A 571 14.16 24.45 -32.61
CA VAL A 571 15.19 25.51 -32.53
C VAL A 571 16.47 24.94 -31.94
N LEU A 572 17.59 25.16 -32.63
CA LEU A 572 18.95 25.08 -32.10
C LEU A 572 19.48 26.51 -31.92
N LEU A 573 19.85 26.92 -30.70
CA LEU A 573 20.48 28.23 -30.48
C LEU A 573 21.98 28.20 -30.79
N GLY A 574 22.45 29.14 -31.61
CA GLY A 574 23.88 29.47 -31.74
C GLY A 574 24.48 29.99 -30.42
N PRO A 575 25.83 30.09 -30.29
CA PRO A 575 26.47 30.50 -29.04
C PRO A 575 25.97 31.84 -28.49
N ASP A 576 25.86 32.83 -29.37
CA ASP A 576 25.55 34.23 -29.05
C ASP A 576 24.02 34.55 -29.06
N GLU A 577 23.16 33.56 -29.29
CA GLU A 577 21.70 33.71 -29.33
C GLU A 577 21.01 33.45 -27.98
N GLN A 578 19.91 34.15 -27.67
CA GLN A 578 19.04 33.85 -26.52
C GLN A 578 17.55 33.96 -26.89
N PHE A 579 16.69 33.29 -26.12
CA PHE A 579 15.23 33.42 -26.24
C PHE A 579 14.73 34.73 -25.63
N THR A 580 13.83 35.43 -26.33
CA THR A 580 13.08 36.55 -25.73
C THR A 580 12.05 35.99 -24.75
N GLN A 581 12.22 36.23 -23.45
CA GLN A 581 11.25 35.84 -22.44
C GLN A 581 10.01 36.75 -22.49
N LEU A 582 8.82 36.13 -22.55
CA LEU A 582 7.53 36.82 -22.43
C LEU A 582 7.10 36.95 -20.97
N SER A 583 6.30 37.97 -20.68
CA SER A 583 5.80 38.29 -19.33
C SER A 583 4.36 38.80 -19.43
N LEU A 584 3.41 37.87 -19.36
CA LEU A 584 1.99 38.08 -19.66
C LEU A 584 1.15 38.23 -18.38
N SER A 585 0.03 38.95 -18.48
CA SER A 585 -0.94 39.10 -17.39
C SER A 585 -1.69 37.81 -17.10
N GLY A 586 -1.71 37.40 -15.83
CA GLY A 586 -2.33 36.17 -15.36
C GLY A 586 -3.30 36.38 -14.20
N GLY A 587 -3.97 35.30 -13.79
CA GLY A 587 -4.94 35.33 -12.69
C GLY A 587 -6.29 35.96 -13.03
N LYS A 588 -7.13 36.07 -11.98
CA LYS A 588 -8.46 36.67 -11.92
C LYS A 588 -8.58 37.46 -10.59
N PRO A 589 -8.79 38.79 -10.60
CA PRO A 589 -8.61 39.70 -11.73
C PRO A 589 -7.20 39.62 -12.31
N LYS A 590 -7.03 40.07 -13.56
CA LYS A 590 -5.73 40.10 -14.25
C LYS A 590 -4.68 40.92 -13.49
N ARG A 591 -3.50 40.33 -13.30
CA ARG A 591 -2.30 40.97 -12.73
C ARG A 591 -1.12 40.83 -13.71
N PRO A 592 -0.32 41.88 -13.95
CA PRO A 592 0.80 41.84 -14.87
C PRO A 592 1.93 40.93 -14.38
N ASN A 593 2.77 40.46 -15.31
CA ASN A 593 4.00 39.69 -15.04
C ASN A 593 3.83 38.36 -14.27
N VAL A 594 2.63 37.77 -14.28
CA VAL A 594 2.34 36.50 -13.61
C VAL A 594 2.75 35.30 -14.46
N ILE A 595 2.43 35.30 -15.76
CA ILE A 595 2.69 34.20 -16.67
C ILE A 595 3.99 34.48 -17.42
N LYS A 596 5.01 33.64 -17.23
CA LYS A 596 6.28 33.73 -17.96
C LYS A 596 6.33 32.61 -18.99
N SER A 597 6.75 32.91 -20.21
CA SER A 597 6.83 31.92 -21.31
C SER A 597 8.02 32.23 -22.23
N LEU A 598 8.48 31.21 -22.97
CA LEU A 598 9.44 31.36 -24.06
C LEU A 598 8.75 31.40 -25.44
N CYS A 599 7.49 30.95 -25.52
CA CYS A 599 6.70 30.95 -26.74
C CYS A 599 5.40 31.77 -26.60
N LEU A 600 5.02 32.45 -27.67
CA LEU A 600 3.76 33.14 -27.84
C LEU A 600 2.76 32.15 -28.48
N LEU A 601 1.68 31.84 -27.78
CA LEU A 601 0.57 31.07 -28.36
C LEU A 601 -0.21 31.97 -29.32
N LEU A 602 -0.47 31.47 -30.54
CA LEU A 602 -1.17 32.18 -31.60
C LEU A 602 -2.70 31.93 -31.58
N GLY A 603 -3.15 30.97 -30.78
CA GLY A 603 -4.54 30.56 -30.67
C GLY A 603 -5.01 29.57 -31.77
N PRO A 604 -6.33 29.39 -31.95
CA PRO A 604 -7.40 29.98 -31.15
C PRO A 604 -7.34 29.50 -29.68
N ASP A 605 -7.51 30.43 -28.76
CA ASP A 605 -7.47 30.22 -27.31
C ASP A 605 -8.40 31.25 -26.63
N PHE A 606 -8.55 31.21 -25.30
CA PHE A 606 -9.37 32.16 -24.55
C PHE A 606 -8.66 32.70 -23.32
N CYS A 607 -8.96 33.94 -22.94
CA CYS A 607 -8.47 34.52 -21.70
C CYS A 607 -9.64 35.06 -20.86
N THR A 608 -9.67 34.67 -19.58
CA THR A 608 -10.72 35.09 -18.64
C THR A 608 -10.24 36.20 -17.72
N ASP A 609 -11.08 37.18 -17.43
CA ASP A 609 -10.81 38.26 -16.47
C ASP A 609 -12.01 38.45 -15.53
N ILE A 610 -11.79 39.17 -14.43
CA ILE A 610 -12.83 39.62 -13.51
C ILE A 610 -12.75 41.13 -13.40
N ILE A 611 -13.78 41.83 -13.87
CA ILE A 611 -13.84 43.29 -13.85
C ILE A 611 -14.92 43.76 -12.87
N THR A 612 -14.66 44.87 -12.17
CA THR A 612 -15.68 45.56 -11.37
C THR A 612 -16.17 46.78 -12.14
N ILE A 613 -17.49 46.92 -12.25
CA ILE A 613 -18.17 48.00 -12.95
C ILE A 613 -19.25 48.61 -12.06
N GLU A 614 -19.79 49.75 -12.47
CA GLU A 614 -20.85 50.48 -11.78
C GLU A 614 -21.88 50.93 -12.82
N THR A 615 -23.17 50.83 -12.49
CA THR A 615 -24.29 51.25 -13.34
C THR A 615 -24.68 52.71 -13.08
N ALA A 616 -25.52 53.29 -13.93
CA ALA A 616 -26.01 54.67 -13.79
C ALA A 616 -26.83 54.92 -12.50
N ASP A 617 -27.34 53.86 -11.86
CA ASP A 617 -28.02 53.81 -10.57
C ASP A 617 -27.13 53.28 -9.43
N HIS A 618 -25.80 53.36 -9.60
CA HIS A 618 -24.77 53.02 -8.61
C HIS A 618 -24.75 51.56 -8.11
N ALA A 619 -25.34 50.61 -8.85
CA ALA A 619 -25.18 49.20 -8.52
C ALA A 619 -23.77 48.72 -8.95
N ARG A 620 -22.97 48.32 -7.96
CA ARG A 620 -21.60 47.85 -8.19
C ARG A 620 -21.63 46.36 -8.52
N LEU A 621 -21.18 46.01 -9.72
CA LEU A 621 -21.24 44.65 -10.25
C LEU A 621 -19.84 44.09 -10.52
N GLN A 622 -19.64 42.83 -10.21
CA GLN A 622 -18.47 42.04 -10.55
C GLN A 622 -18.83 41.11 -11.70
N LEU A 623 -18.10 41.20 -12.81
CA LEU A 623 -18.33 40.43 -14.01
C LEU A 623 -17.15 39.51 -14.24
N GLN A 624 -17.40 38.20 -14.31
CA GLN A 624 -16.44 37.25 -14.84
C GLN A 624 -16.68 37.10 -16.34
N MET A 625 -15.67 37.41 -17.14
CA MET A 625 -15.76 37.45 -18.60
C MET A 625 -14.69 36.57 -19.23
N SER A 626 -15.01 35.93 -20.35
CA SER A 626 -14.07 35.24 -21.23
C SER A 626 -13.98 35.98 -22.56
N TYR A 627 -12.77 36.12 -23.07
CA TYR A 627 -12.50 36.69 -24.39
C TYR A 627 -11.88 35.59 -25.23
N ASN A 628 -12.52 35.20 -26.33
CA ASN A 628 -11.98 34.20 -27.25
C ASN A 628 -11.14 34.92 -28.31
N TRP A 629 -9.90 34.48 -28.53
CA TRP A 629 -8.90 35.22 -29.31
C TRP A 629 -7.97 34.34 -30.15
N HIS A 630 -7.39 34.94 -31.18
CA HIS A 630 -6.29 34.37 -31.98
C HIS A 630 -5.45 35.50 -32.58
N PHE A 631 -4.30 35.17 -33.18
CA PHE A 631 -3.48 36.11 -33.95
C PHE A 631 -3.67 35.90 -35.46
N ASP A 632 -4.05 36.97 -36.17
CA ASP A 632 -4.19 36.98 -37.63
C ASP A 632 -2.83 37.19 -38.31
N VAL A 633 -2.08 36.09 -38.45
CA VAL A 633 -0.74 36.02 -39.08
C VAL A 633 -0.88 35.52 -40.51
N LYS A 634 -0.65 36.38 -41.51
CA LYS A 634 -0.79 36.02 -42.94
C LYS A 634 0.56 35.84 -43.62
N ASP A 635 1.55 36.67 -43.26
CA ASP A 635 2.94 36.50 -43.65
C ASP A 635 3.80 36.24 -42.41
N LYS A 636 4.34 35.02 -42.30
CA LYS A 636 5.22 34.62 -41.19
C LYS A 636 6.44 35.56 -41.03
N THR A 637 6.93 36.16 -42.11
CA THR A 637 8.13 37.00 -42.10
C THR A 637 7.84 38.44 -41.65
N ALA A 638 6.82 39.10 -42.21
CA ALA A 638 6.44 40.47 -41.85
C ALA A 638 5.58 40.56 -40.57
N ASP A 639 4.59 39.68 -40.39
CA ASP A 639 3.73 39.68 -39.20
C ASP A 639 4.44 39.06 -37.98
N GLY A 640 5.45 38.22 -38.20
CA GLY A 640 6.26 37.62 -37.13
C GLY A 640 6.94 38.64 -36.20
N LYS A 641 7.25 39.85 -36.70
CA LYS A 641 7.76 40.95 -35.84
C LYS A 641 6.64 41.70 -35.11
N LYS A 642 5.42 41.75 -35.69
CA LYS A 642 4.26 42.45 -35.12
C LYS A 642 3.70 41.71 -33.90
N ILE A 643 3.57 40.39 -33.96
CA ILE A 643 3.01 39.59 -32.86
C ILE A 643 3.79 39.76 -31.54
N PHE A 644 5.11 40.01 -31.61
CA PHE A 644 5.97 40.31 -30.45
C PHE A 644 6.10 41.82 -30.12
N SER A 645 5.42 42.72 -30.84
CA SER A 645 5.53 44.18 -30.63
C SER A 645 4.77 44.68 -29.39
N VAL A 646 3.88 43.87 -28.80
CA VAL A 646 3.17 44.16 -27.54
C VAL A 646 3.61 43.12 -26.49
N PRO A 647 4.42 43.48 -25.47
CA PRO A 647 5.01 42.51 -24.53
C PRO A 647 4.01 41.74 -23.67
N ASP A 648 2.87 42.35 -23.34
CA ASP A 648 1.76 41.73 -22.60
C ASP A 648 0.43 41.94 -23.34
N PHE A 649 0.23 41.17 -24.40
CA PHE A 649 -1.00 41.25 -25.21
C PHE A 649 -2.26 40.88 -24.41
N VAL A 650 -2.14 39.98 -23.43
CA VAL A 650 -3.28 39.55 -22.58
C VAL A 650 -3.70 40.71 -21.67
N GLY A 651 -2.74 41.36 -21.01
CA GLY A 651 -2.97 42.50 -20.14
C GLY A 651 -3.56 43.69 -20.89
N ASP A 652 -3.00 44.04 -22.04
CA ASP A 652 -3.51 45.16 -22.85
C ASP A 652 -4.92 44.87 -23.40
N ALA A 653 -5.16 43.67 -23.92
CA ALA A 653 -6.47 43.28 -24.43
C ALA A 653 -7.55 43.27 -23.35
N CYS A 654 -7.29 42.64 -22.19
CA CYS A 654 -8.22 42.63 -21.06
C CYS A 654 -8.49 44.06 -20.57
N LYS A 655 -7.45 44.90 -20.44
CA LYS A 655 -7.55 46.30 -20.00
C LYS A 655 -8.37 47.16 -20.98
N ALA A 656 -8.16 46.99 -22.29
CA ALA A 656 -8.91 47.70 -23.33
C ALA A 656 -10.41 47.32 -23.31
N VAL A 657 -10.71 46.02 -23.22
CA VAL A 657 -12.08 45.51 -23.12
C VAL A 657 -12.75 45.97 -21.82
N ALA A 658 -12.07 45.85 -20.67
CA ALA A 658 -12.54 46.30 -19.37
C ALA A 658 -12.80 47.82 -19.33
N SER A 659 -12.08 48.61 -20.11
CA SER A 659 -12.33 50.05 -20.25
C SER A 659 -13.60 50.35 -21.07
N ARG A 660 -13.83 49.60 -22.16
CA ARG A 660 -15.03 49.73 -23.00
C ARG A 660 -16.31 49.33 -22.25
N VAL A 661 -16.29 48.20 -21.56
CA VAL A 661 -17.45 47.71 -20.81
C VAL A 661 -17.82 48.67 -19.67
N ARG A 662 -16.84 49.15 -18.88
CA ARG A 662 -17.09 50.15 -17.82
C ARG A 662 -17.68 51.45 -18.38
N GLY A 663 -17.13 51.95 -19.49
CA GLY A 663 -17.63 53.18 -20.12
C GLY A 663 -19.06 53.06 -20.63
N ALA A 664 -19.47 51.89 -21.14
CA ALA A 664 -20.83 51.66 -21.61
C ALA A 664 -21.85 51.46 -20.48
N VAL A 665 -21.51 50.66 -19.46
CA VAL A 665 -22.47 50.29 -18.40
C VAL A 665 -22.72 51.43 -17.40
N ALA A 666 -21.77 52.35 -17.22
CA ALA A 666 -21.98 53.56 -16.43
C ALA A 666 -23.11 54.47 -16.95
N GLY A 667 -23.55 54.29 -18.21
CA GLY A 667 -24.70 54.98 -18.80
C GLY A 667 -26.03 54.21 -18.76
N VAL A 668 -26.08 53.02 -18.14
CA VAL A 668 -27.26 52.14 -18.15
C VAL A 668 -27.68 51.80 -16.71
N GLN A 669 -29.00 51.72 -16.45
CA GLN A 669 -29.55 51.30 -15.16
C GLN A 669 -29.40 49.79 -14.91
N PHE A 670 -29.38 49.36 -13.65
CA PHE A 670 -29.17 47.98 -13.26
C PHE A 670 -30.19 47.00 -13.87
N ASP A 671 -31.48 47.34 -13.91
CA ASP A 671 -32.52 46.44 -14.41
C ASP A 671 -32.42 46.19 -15.92
N ASP A 672 -32.20 47.25 -16.72
CA ASP A 672 -31.93 47.11 -18.15
C ASP A 672 -30.61 46.38 -18.40
N PHE A 673 -29.56 46.69 -17.62
CA PHE A 673 -28.30 45.96 -17.72
C PHE A 673 -28.46 44.48 -17.36
N HIS A 674 -29.21 44.13 -16.33
CA HIS A 674 -29.47 42.74 -15.94
C HIS A 674 -30.20 41.97 -17.06
N LYS A 675 -31.19 42.60 -17.70
CA LYS A 675 -31.98 42.02 -18.81
C LYS A 675 -31.21 41.94 -20.14
N ASN A 676 -30.40 42.96 -20.46
CA ASN A 676 -29.75 43.15 -21.77
C ASN A 676 -28.21 43.03 -21.76
N SER A 677 -27.61 42.59 -20.65
CA SER A 677 -26.16 42.48 -20.40
C SER A 677 -25.36 41.96 -21.60
N ALA A 678 -25.74 40.81 -22.15
CA ALA A 678 -25.11 40.19 -23.31
C ALA A 678 -25.05 41.10 -24.55
N ARG A 679 -26.13 41.85 -24.83
CA ARG A 679 -26.18 42.79 -25.96
C ARG A 679 -25.35 44.04 -25.68
N ILE A 680 -25.47 44.62 -24.47
CA ILE A 680 -24.77 45.85 -24.06
C ILE A 680 -23.25 45.63 -24.08
N ILE A 681 -22.78 44.52 -23.50
CA ILE A 681 -21.37 44.16 -23.47
C ILE A 681 -20.84 43.93 -24.88
N ARG A 682 -21.49 43.07 -25.69
CA ARG A 682 -21.03 42.78 -27.06
C ARG A 682 -20.97 44.06 -27.90
N ALA A 683 -21.99 44.93 -27.82
CA ALA A 683 -21.99 46.22 -28.49
C ALA A 683 -20.85 47.14 -28.03
N SER A 684 -20.54 47.19 -26.73
CA SER A 684 -19.47 48.03 -26.19
C SER A 684 -18.06 47.59 -26.65
N VAL A 685 -17.84 46.28 -26.79
CA VAL A 685 -16.52 45.74 -27.17
C VAL A 685 -16.28 45.82 -28.66
N PHE A 686 -17.19 45.25 -29.46
CA PHE A 686 -17.04 45.12 -30.92
C PHE A 686 -17.43 46.39 -31.68
N GLY A 687 -18.27 47.24 -31.07
CA GLY A 687 -18.90 48.38 -31.72
C GLY A 687 -20.12 47.98 -32.55
N LEU A 688 -20.89 49.00 -32.93
CA LEU A 688 -21.96 48.88 -33.91
C LEU A 688 -21.42 49.14 -35.32
N ASP A 689 -22.04 48.50 -36.30
CA ASP A 689 -21.84 48.72 -37.72
C ASP A 689 -22.88 49.74 -38.27
N GLU A 690 -22.73 50.18 -39.52
CA GLU A 690 -23.56 51.23 -40.13
C GLU A 690 -25.07 50.91 -40.11
N ASN A 691 -25.42 49.62 -40.08
CA ASN A 691 -26.79 49.12 -39.98
C ASN A 691 -27.26 48.88 -38.52
N ASN A 692 -26.62 49.50 -37.52
CA ASN A 692 -26.85 49.29 -36.07
C ASN A 692 -26.73 47.83 -35.58
N LYS A 693 -26.15 46.92 -36.39
CA LYS A 693 -25.82 45.55 -35.99
C LYS A 693 -24.50 45.55 -35.22
N VAL A 694 -24.40 44.75 -34.17
CA VAL A 694 -23.12 44.56 -33.46
C VAL A 694 -22.13 43.81 -34.36
N ARG A 695 -20.88 44.27 -34.41
CA ARG A 695 -19.80 43.62 -35.16
C ARG A 695 -19.39 42.29 -34.52
N ASP A 696 -18.81 41.40 -35.33
CA ASP A 696 -18.48 40.03 -34.94
C ASP A 696 -17.01 39.84 -34.53
N VAL A 697 -16.14 40.83 -34.76
CA VAL A 697 -14.69 40.74 -34.56
C VAL A 697 -14.10 42.08 -34.10
N PHE A 698 -13.16 42.05 -33.14
CA PHE A 698 -12.39 43.23 -32.71
C PHE A 698 -10.89 42.96 -32.84
N LYS A 699 -10.20 43.71 -33.70
CA LYS A 699 -8.77 43.52 -34.03
C LYS A 699 -7.89 44.64 -33.48
N PHE A 700 -6.79 44.27 -32.83
CA PHE A 700 -5.71 45.15 -32.42
C PHE A 700 -4.69 45.27 -33.56
N PRO A 701 -4.48 46.47 -34.15
CA PRO A 701 -3.62 46.64 -35.32
C PRO A 701 -2.11 46.58 -35.00
N GLN A 702 -1.73 46.72 -33.72
CA GLN A 702 -0.31 46.78 -33.31
C GLN A 702 0.38 45.40 -33.34
N ASN A 703 -0.37 44.34 -33.01
CA ASN A 703 0.16 42.97 -32.88
C ASN A 703 -0.64 41.92 -33.67
N ASN A 704 -1.64 42.31 -34.46
CA ASN A 704 -2.60 41.43 -35.14
C ASN A 704 -3.44 40.52 -34.22
N LEU A 705 -3.57 40.82 -32.91
CA LEU A 705 -4.50 40.09 -32.03
C LEU A 705 -5.95 40.35 -32.45
N VAL A 706 -6.76 39.30 -32.48
CA VAL A 706 -8.16 39.31 -32.90
C VAL A 706 -9.03 38.64 -31.82
N ILE A 707 -9.94 39.41 -31.22
CA ILE A 707 -11.00 38.88 -30.35
C ILE A 707 -12.22 38.53 -31.25
N THR A 708 -12.78 37.34 -31.06
CA THR A 708 -13.88 36.77 -31.88
C THR A 708 -15.18 36.59 -31.10
N SER A 709 -15.15 36.40 -29.79
CA SER A 709 -16.34 36.52 -28.93
C SER A 709 -16.00 37.01 -27.54
N VAL A 710 -17.03 37.46 -26.82
CA VAL A 710 -16.97 37.93 -25.44
C VAL A 710 -18.09 37.24 -24.69
N ASP A 711 -17.72 36.27 -23.86
CA ASP A 711 -18.66 35.36 -23.21
C ASP A 711 -18.75 35.71 -21.72
N ILE A 712 -19.96 36.01 -21.24
CA ILE A 712 -20.18 36.43 -19.85
C ILE A 712 -20.41 35.17 -19.01
N GLN A 713 -19.51 34.89 -18.06
CA GLN A 713 -19.56 33.70 -17.22
C GLN A 713 -20.37 33.92 -15.94
N SER A 714 -20.28 35.11 -15.34
CA SER A 714 -21.14 35.54 -14.25
C SER A 714 -21.28 37.06 -14.19
N VAL A 715 -22.39 37.52 -13.60
CA VAL A 715 -22.65 38.92 -13.24
C VAL A 715 -23.19 38.91 -11.81
N GLU A 716 -22.43 39.43 -10.85
CA GLU A 716 -22.80 39.41 -9.44
C GLU A 716 -22.79 40.82 -8.83
N PRO A 717 -23.78 41.19 -8.00
CA PRO A 717 -23.68 42.36 -7.15
C PRO A 717 -22.52 42.21 -6.15
N VAL A 718 -21.64 43.21 -6.10
CA VAL A 718 -20.57 43.30 -5.09
C VAL A 718 -21.16 43.53 -3.70
N ASP A 719 -22.21 44.35 -3.63
CA ASP A 719 -22.82 44.76 -2.37
C ASP A 719 -23.88 43.73 -1.94
N GLN A 720 -23.61 43.01 -0.84
CA GLN A 720 -24.48 41.94 -0.32
C GLN A 720 -25.94 42.37 -0.15
N ARG A 721 -26.19 43.61 0.31
CA ARG A 721 -27.55 44.16 0.46
C ARG A 721 -28.34 44.16 -0.85
N THR A 722 -27.69 44.35 -1.98
CA THR A 722 -28.29 44.31 -3.32
C THR A 722 -28.61 42.86 -3.70
N ARG A 723 -27.70 41.92 -3.43
CA ARG A 723 -27.90 40.47 -3.60
C ARG A 723 -29.09 39.97 -2.76
N ASP A 724 -29.19 40.35 -1.49
CA ASP A 724 -30.30 40.00 -0.59
C ASP A 724 -31.64 40.56 -1.08
N SER A 725 -31.63 41.76 -1.66
CA SER A 725 -32.83 42.42 -2.20
C SER A 725 -33.35 41.74 -3.46
N LEU A 726 -32.44 41.28 -4.34
CA LEU A 726 -32.78 40.47 -5.50
C LEU A 726 -33.34 39.10 -5.11
N GLN A 727 -32.75 38.44 -4.11
CA GLN A 727 -33.24 37.15 -3.62
C GLN A 727 -34.66 37.26 -3.03
N LYS A 728 -34.98 38.36 -2.34
CA LYS A 728 -36.35 38.66 -1.89
C LYS A 728 -37.31 38.87 -3.06
N SER A 729 -36.89 39.59 -4.10
CA SER A 729 -37.69 39.78 -5.33
C SER A 729 -38.01 38.46 -6.04
N VAL A 730 -37.04 37.56 -6.16
CA VAL A 730 -37.25 36.20 -6.72
C VAL A 730 -38.18 35.37 -5.84
N THR A 731 -38.04 35.46 -4.52
CA THR A 731 -38.93 34.75 -3.57
C THR A 731 -40.38 35.20 -3.73
N LEU A 732 -40.61 36.52 -3.80
CA LEU A 732 -41.94 37.10 -4.04
C LEU A 732 -42.52 36.70 -5.41
N ALA A 733 -41.70 36.58 -6.45
CA ALA A 733 -42.16 36.12 -7.77
C ALA A 733 -42.61 34.65 -7.74
N ILE A 734 -41.91 33.78 -6.99
CA ILE A 734 -42.30 32.38 -6.76
C ILE A 734 -43.59 32.33 -5.92
N GLU A 735 -43.71 33.15 -4.88
CA GLU A 735 -44.92 33.26 -4.06
C GLU A 735 -46.14 33.70 -4.88
N ILE A 736 -46.00 34.75 -5.70
CA ILE A 736 -47.07 35.23 -6.60
C ILE A 736 -47.50 34.16 -7.61
N THR A 737 -46.55 33.43 -8.21
CA THR A 737 -46.90 32.35 -9.15
C THR A 737 -47.53 31.13 -8.46
N THR A 738 -47.10 30.81 -7.24
CA THR A 738 -47.71 29.75 -6.42
C THR A 738 -49.13 30.12 -6.01
N ASN A 739 -49.34 31.32 -5.47
CA ASN A 739 -50.66 31.83 -5.08
C ASN A 739 -51.62 31.93 -6.29
N SER A 740 -51.11 32.27 -7.48
CA SER A 740 -51.87 32.28 -8.73
C SER A 740 -52.31 30.87 -9.16
N GLN A 741 -51.44 29.87 -9.02
CA GLN A 741 -51.81 28.46 -9.28
C GLN A 741 -52.79 27.91 -8.24
N GLU A 742 -52.62 28.25 -6.95
CA GLU A 742 -53.56 27.87 -5.88
C GLU A 742 -54.95 28.49 -6.09
N ALA A 743 -55.02 29.76 -6.48
CA ALA A 743 -56.28 30.43 -6.81
C ALA A 743 -56.96 29.80 -8.05
N ALA A 744 -56.20 29.50 -9.11
CA ALA A 744 -56.72 28.82 -10.29
C ALA A 744 -57.26 27.42 -9.96
N ALA A 745 -56.55 26.65 -9.13
CA ALA A 745 -56.97 25.33 -8.68
C ALA A 745 -58.23 25.39 -7.79
N ARG A 746 -58.35 26.40 -6.92
CA ARG A 746 -59.59 26.64 -6.13
C ARG A 746 -60.78 26.94 -7.03
N HIS A 747 -60.65 27.89 -7.97
CA HIS A 747 -61.76 28.25 -8.85
C HIS A 747 -62.18 27.10 -9.78
N GLU A 748 -61.26 26.24 -10.20
CA GLU A 748 -61.62 25.02 -10.95
C GLU A 748 -62.36 24.00 -10.07
N ALA A 749 -61.95 23.82 -8.81
CA ALA A 749 -62.68 22.97 -7.86
C ALA A 749 -64.09 23.51 -7.55
N GLU A 750 -64.23 24.82 -7.32
CA GLU A 750 -65.52 25.51 -7.14
C GLU A 750 -66.43 25.33 -8.36
N ARG A 751 -65.87 25.43 -9.58
CA ARG A 751 -66.59 25.22 -10.84
C ARG A 751 -67.13 23.79 -10.97
N VAL A 752 -66.31 22.78 -10.65
CA VAL A 752 -66.73 21.37 -10.67
C VAL A 752 -67.76 21.06 -9.58
N GLU A 753 -67.61 21.62 -8.38
CA GLU A 753 -68.59 21.47 -7.29
C GLU A 753 -69.95 22.07 -7.68
N GLN A 754 -69.96 23.25 -8.30
CA GLN A 754 -71.19 23.90 -8.75
C GLN A 754 -71.86 23.18 -9.93
N GLU A 755 -71.07 22.60 -10.86
CA GLU A 755 -71.61 21.72 -11.90
C GLU A 755 -72.25 20.45 -11.30
N ALA A 756 -71.58 19.82 -10.32
CA ALA A 756 -72.11 18.65 -9.63
C ALA A 756 -73.40 18.96 -8.85
N LYS A 757 -73.47 20.10 -8.16
CA LYS A 757 -74.70 20.60 -7.48
C LYS A 757 -75.84 20.81 -8.47
N GLY A 758 -75.61 21.54 -9.56
CA GLY A 758 -76.64 21.80 -10.58
C GLY A 758 -77.11 20.52 -11.30
N ARG A 759 -76.25 19.50 -11.39
CA ARG A 759 -76.60 18.17 -11.92
C ARG A 759 -77.48 17.38 -10.94
N LEU A 760 -77.13 17.37 -9.65
CA LEU A 760 -77.91 16.75 -8.59
C LEU A 760 -79.31 17.38 -8.47
N GLU A 761 -79.39 18.71 -8.52
CA GLU A 761 -80.66 19.45 -8.42
C GLU A 761 -81.57 19.16 -9.62
N ARG A 762 -81.03 19.12 -10.84
CA ARG A 762 -81.78 18.67 -12.03
C ARG A 762 -82.28 17.23 -11.92
N GLN A 763 -81.48 16.33 -11.36
CA GLN A 763 -81.90 14.94 -11.14
C GLN A 763 -83.04 14.87 -10.12
N LYS A 764 -82.93 15.57 -8.98
CA LYS A 764 -83.99 15.66 -7.98
C LYS A 764 -85.31 16.21 -8.55
N ILE A 765 -85.24 17.21 -9.42
CA ILE A 765 -86.42 17.76 -10.11
C ILE A 765 -87.04 16.73 -11.09
N HIS A 766 -86.22 15.91 -11.75
CA HIS A 766 -86.72 14.81 -12.59
C HIS A 766 -87.42 13.74 -11.75
N ASP A 767 -86.81 13.30 -10.65
CA ASP A 767 -87.36 12.30 -9.74
C ASP A 767 -88.69 12.79 -9.10
N GLU A 768 -88.77 14.07 -8.74
CA GLU A 768 -90.00 14.72 -8.25
C GLU A 768 -91.09 14.83 -9.33
N ALA A 769 -90.72 15.09 -10.59
CA ALA A 769 -91.67 15.12 -11.70
C ALA A 769 -92.20 13.71 -12.06
N GLU A 770 -91.38 12.66 -11.96
CA GLU A 770 -91.79 11.27 -12.17
C GLU A 770 -92.71 10.78 -11.02
N ALA A 771 -92.44 11.21 -9.79
CA ALA A 771 -93.32 11.00 -8.65
C ALA A 771 -94.68 11.72 -8.82
N GLU A 772 -94.71 12.97 -9.28
CA GLU A 772 -95.96 13.70 -9.53
C GLU A 772 -96.76 13.17 -10.73
N ASN A 773 -96.09 12.67 -11.78
CA ASN A 773 -96.76 11.91 -12.85
C ASN A 773 -97.47 10.66 -12.29
N SER A 774 -96.78 9.90 -11.44
CA SER A 774 -97.36 8.72 -10.76
C SER A 774 -98.50 9.11 -9.81
N ARG A 775 -98.39 10.27 -9.15
CA ARG A 775 -99.42 10.84 -8.26
C ARG A 775 -100.66 11.28 -9.02
N ARG A 776 -100.51 11.88 -10.21
CA ARG A 776 -101.61 12.26 -11.11
C ARG A 776 -102.48 11.04 -11.45
N ASP A 777 -101.85 9.91 -11.77
CA ASP A 777 -102.56 8.69 -12.18
C ASP A 777 -103.29 8.06 -10.99
N LEU A 778 -102.69 8.11 -9.79
CA LEU A 778 -103.35 7.75 -8.53
C LEU A 778 -104.55 8.68 -8.22
N LEU A 779 -104.41 9.99 -8.44
CA LEU A 779 -105.50 10.95 -8.27
C LEU A 779 -106.63 10.72 -9.30
N GLU A 780 -106.33 10.33 -10.53
CA GLU A 780 -107.33 9.97 -11.53
C GLU A 780 -108.10 8.70 -11.12
N LEU A 781 -107.41 7.70 -10.57
CA LEU A 781 -108.03 6.48 -10.02
C LEU A 781 -108.86 6.78 -8.77
N GLN A 782 -108.41 7.68 -7.89
CA GLN A 782 -109.20 8.15 -6.74
C GLN A 782 -110.45 8.92 -7.19
N ALA A 783 -110.34 9.81 -8.18
CA ALA A 783 -111.48 10.54 -8.73
C ALA A 783 -112.51 9.60 -9.39
N LYS A 784 -112.06 8.59 -10.14
CA LYS A 784 -112.93 7.52 -10.67
C LYS A 784 -113.61 6.72 -9.55
N SER A 785 -112.88 6.40 -8.49
CA SER A 785 -113.42 5.66 -7.33
C SER A 785 -114.49 6.49 -6.59
N ALA A 786 -114.21 7.76 -6.31
CA ALA A 786 -115.16 8.69 -5.70
C ALA A 786 -116.40 8.96 -6.57
N ALA A 787 -116.25 8.97 -7.91
CA ALA A 787 -117.38 9.05 -8.83
C ALA A 787 -118.26 7.78 -8.79
N VAL A 788 -117.65 6.59 -8.68
CA VAL A 788 -118.38 5.31 -8.50
C VAL A 788 -119.07 5.25 -7.13
N GLU A 789 -118.41 5.72 -6.07
CA GLU A 789 -118.99 5.80 -4.73
C GLU A 789 -120.18 6.77 -4.69
N SER A 790 -120.00 8.00 -5.19
CA SER A 790 -121.05 9.03 -5.24
C SER A 790 -122.26 8.60 -6.09
N THR A 791 -122.04 8.04 -7.28
CA THR A 791 -123.13 7.52 -8.12
C THR A 791 -123.77 6.27 -7.54
N GLY A 792 -123.00 5.42 -6.85
CA GLY A 792 -123.50 4.27 -6.11
C GLY A 792 -124.41 4.67 -4.95
N GLN A 793 -123.99 5.64 -4.14
CA GLN A 793 -124.78 6.19 -3.02
C GLN A 793 -126.06 6.86 -3.53
N ALA A 794 -125.96 7.75 -4.52
CA ALA A 794 -127.14 8.44 -5.09
C ALA A 794 -128.13 7.44 -5.72
N LYS A 795 -127.64 6.39 -6.39
CA LYS A 795 -128.49 5.33 -6.95
C LYS A 795 -129.15 4.49 -5.85
N ALA A 796 -128.40 4.10 -4.80
CA ALA A 796 -128.94 3.33 -3.69
C ALA A 796 -130.00 4.12 -2.91
N GLU A 797 -129.78 5.42 -2.68
CA GLU A 797 -130.77 6.30 -2.04
C GLU A 797 -132.02 6.46 -2.93
N ALA A 798 -131.85 6.70 -4.24
CA ALA A 798 -132.96 6.81 -5.18
C ALA A 798 -133.79 5.52 -5.28
N GLN A 799 -133.13 4.35 -5.33
CA GLN A 799 -133.81 3.05 -5.32
C GLN A 799 -134.54 2.80 -3.99
N SER A 800 -133.92 3.14 -2.86
CA SER A 800 -134.55 3.02 -1.53
C SER A 800 -135.78 3.93 -1.38
N ARG A 801 -135.70 5.17 -1.89
CA ARG A 801 -136.81 6.13 -1.90
C ARG A 801 -137.95 5.69 -2.82
N ALA A 802 -137.63 5.12 -3.98
CA ALA A 802 -138.63 4.58 -4.89
C ALA A 802 -139.35 3.35 -4.30
N GLU A 803 -138.63 2.45 -3.65
CA GLU A 803 -139.20 1.26 -3.01
C GLU A 803 -140.03 1.62 -1.76
N ALA A 804 -139.58 2.60 -0.96
CA ALA A 804 -140.37 3.15 0.14
C ALA A 804 -141.71 3.74 -0.37
N ALA A 805 -141.68 4.52 -1.44
CA ALA A 805 -142.88 5.07 -2.07
C ALA A 805 -143.80 3.98 -2.68
N ARG A 806 -143.24 2.86 -3.16
CA ARG A 806 -144.03 1.68 -3.60
C ARG A 806 -144.78 1.06 -2.43
N ILE A 807 -144.10 0.82 -1.31
CA ILE A 807 -144.69 0.26 -0.08
C ILE A 807 -145.75 1.21 0.49
N GLU A 808 -145.48 2.52 0.53
CA GLU A 808 -146.44 3.53 0.98
C GLU A 808 -147.69 3.58 0.08
N GLY A 809 -147.53 3.48 -1.25
CA GLY A 809 -148.64 3.41 -2.20
C GLY A 809 -149.49 2.13 -2.03
N GLU A 810 -148.85 0.98 -1.85
CA GLU A 810 -149.55 -0.29 -1.59
C GLU A 810 -150.31 -0.25 -0.24
N ALA A 811 -149.67 0.25 0.81
CA ALA A 811 -150.29 0.44 2.13
C ALA A 811 -151.45 1.46 2.10
N ALA A 812 -151.34 2.55 1.33
CA ALA A 812 -152.39 3.54 1.17
C ALA A 812 -153.64 2.95 0.46
N VAL A 813 -153.44 2.07 -0.53
CA VAL A 813 -154.55 1.34 -1.18
C VAL A 813 -155.23 0.36 -0.21
N GLU A 814 -154.47 -0.31 0.65
CA GLU A 814 -155.04 -1.20 1.68
C GLU A 814 -155.76 -0.41 2.79
N GLN A 815 -155.17 0.69 3.26
CA GLN A 815 -155.81 1.62 4.20
C GLN A 815 -157.11 2.20 3.62
N ALA A 816 -157.14 2.53 2.32
CA ALA A 816 -158.35 2.98 1.64
C ALA A 816 -159.44 1.90 1.60
N LYS A 817 -159.09 0.62 1.36
CA LYS A 817 -160.05 -0.50 1.45
C LYS A 817 -160.60 -0.67 2.87
N LEU A 818 -159.73 -0.67 3.88
CA LEU A 818 -160.12 -0.80 5.28
C LEU A 818 -160.98 0.39 5.74
N LYS A 819 -160.66 1.62 5.31
CA LYS A 819 -161.48 2.81 5.57
C LYS A 819 -162.84 2.74 4.87
N ALA A 820 -162.90 2.25 3.63
CA ALA A 820 -164.17 2.02 2.94
C ALA A 820 -165.03 0.94 3.62
N GLN A 821 -164.42 -0.12 4.17
CA GLN A 821 -165.13 -1.10 5.01
C GLN A 821 -165.62 -0.48 6.33
N ALA A 822 -164.79 0.32 7.01
CA ALA A 822 -165.16 1.00 8.24
C ALA A 822 -166.34 1.97 8.04
N SER A 823 -166.26 2.87 7.05
CA SER A 823 -167.36 3.78 6.72
C SER A 823 -168.62 3.06 6.21
N LYS A 824 -168.48 1.86 5.63
CA LYS A 824 -169.61 1.01 5.27
C LYS A 824 -170.29 0.39 6.50
N ILE A 825 -169.53 -0.09 7.49
CA ILE A 825 -170.07 -0.56 8.79
C ILE A 825 -170.71 0.60 9.57
N GLU A 826 -170.08 1.77 9.56
CA GLU A 826 -170.60 3.00 10.17
C GLU A 826 -171.92 3.43 9.53
N ALA A 827 -172.01 3.43 8.19
CA ALA A 827 -173.24 3.71 7.45
C ALA A 827 -174.33 2.63 7.65
N GLU A 828 -173.96 1.34 7.72
CA GLU A 828 -174.88 0.25 8.05
C GLU A 828 -175.46 0.40 9.47
N SER A 829 -174.63 0.80 10.44
CA SER A 829 -175.06 0.98 11.84
C SER A 829 -175.82 2.28 12.07
N GLU A 830 -175.47 3.39 11.41
CA GLU A 830 -176.27 4.61 11.43
C GLU A 830 -177.61 4.43 10.70
N LEU A 831 -177.63 3.65 9.61
CA LEU A 831 -178.87 3.18 8.99
C LEU A 831 -179.68 2.34 9.98
N GLU A 832 -179.09 1.35 10.67
CA GLU A 832 -179.80 0.53 11.67
C GLU A 832 -180.38 1.39 12.81
N ARG A 833 -179.64 2.39 13.31
CA ARG A 833 -180.14 3.37 14.29
C ARG A 833 -181.27 4.24 13.73
N LEU A 834 -181.20 4.65 12.47
CA LEU A 834 -182.28 5.38 11.79
C LEU A 834 -183.51 4.49 11.54
N THR A 835 -183.32 3.21 11.22
CA THR A 835 -184.42 2.26 10.97
C THR A 835 -185.15 1.96 12.26
N THR A 836 -184.46 1.65 13.36
CA THR A 836 -185.07 1.40 14.67
C THR A 836 -185.74 2.64 15.25
N ALA A 837 -185.17 3.84 15.05
CA ALA A 837 -185.84 5.10 15.37
C ALA A 837 -187.11 5.33 14.53
N ARG A 838 -187.08 5.06 13.22
CA ARG A 838 -188.25 5.14 12.33
C ARG A 838 -189.28 4.06 12.62
N GLU A 839 -188.89 2.86 13.02
CA GLU A 839 -189.81 1.81 13.47
C GLU A 839 -190.46 2.18 14.79
N ALA A 840 -189.73 2.79 15.74
CA ALA A 840 -190.31 3.32 16.97
C ALA A 840 -191.30 4.47 16.70
N GLU A 841 -190.96 5.38 15.79
CA GLU A 841 -191.85 6.47 15.35
C GLU A 841 -193.08 5.94 14.58
N LEU A 842 -192.90 4.99 13.66
CA LEU A 842 -193.99 4.31 12.95
C LEU A 842 -194.82 3.42 13.87
N LYS A 843 -194.23 2.87 14.94
CA LYS A 843 -194.94 2.13 15.98
C LYS A 843 -195.74 3.08 16.86
N TYR A 844 -195.18 4.22 17.27
CA TYR A 844 -195.93 5.26 17.98
C TYR A 844 -197.08 5.80 17.12
N LEU A 845 -196.83 6.09 15.84
CA LEU A 845 -197.89 6.48 14.89
C LEU A 845 -198.90 5.35 14.64
N ARG A 846 -198.47 4.08 14.61
CA ARG A 846 -199.40 2.94 14.60
C ARG A 846 -200.21 2.88 15.88
N GLU A 847 -199.62 2.93 17.07
CA GLU A 847 -200.34 2.85 18.34
C GLU A 847 -201.25 4.08 18.57
N GLN A 848 -200.89 5.25 18.04
CA GLN A 848 -201.76 6.43 17.99
C GLN A 848 -202.92 6.23 17.00
N ASN A 849 -202.64 5.75 15.79
CA ASN A 849 -203.67 5.46 14.77
C ASN A 849 -204.53 4.24 15.15
N ASP A 850 -203.99 3.27 15.89
CA ASP A 850 -204.67 2.08 16.40
C ASP A 850 -205.43 2.41 17.68
N MET A 851 -205.04 3.43 18.46
CA MET A 851 -205.92 4.05 19.47
C MET A 851 -207.02 4.88 18.83
N GLU A 852 -206.76 5.61 17.74
CA GLU A 852 -207.80 6.38 17.04
C GLU A 852 -208.78 5.46 16.29
N VAL A 853 -208.26 4.41 15.65
CA VAL A 853 -209.04 3.29 15.12
C VAL A 853 -209.71 2.53 16.24
N ALA A 854 -209.07 2.18 17.37
CA ALA A 854 -209.77 1.49 18.48
C ALA A 854 -210.84 2.37 19.13
N LYS A 855 -210.65 3.68 19.23
CA LYS A 855 -211.70 4.62 19.63
C LYS A 855 -212.87 4.61 18.64
N LEU A 856 -212.60 4.56 17.33
CA LEU A 856 -213.63 4.41 16.29
C LEU A 856 -214.23 3.00 16.22
N ARG A 857 -213.47 1.96 16.60
CA ARG A 857 -213.76 0.54 16.40
C ARG A 857 -214.34 -0.12 17.63
N GLU A 858 -214.06 0.36 18.84
CA GLU A 858 -214.92 0.13 20.00
C GLU A 858 -216.24 0.84 19.78
N MET A 859 -216.27 2.09 19.28
CA MET A 859 -217.54 2.70 18.84
C MET A 859 -218.25 1.83 17.78
N ALA A 860 -217.53 1.11 16.91
CA ALA A 860 -218.10 0.21 15.90
C ALA A 860 -218.30 -1.28 16.31
N ASP A 861 -217.70 -1.77 17.40
CA ASP A 861 -217.88 -3.14 17.93
C ASP A 861 -218.85 -3.15 19.13
N ILE A 862 -219.00 -2.02 19.81
CA ILE A 862 -220.23 -1.62 20.52
C ILE A 862 -221.41 -1.48 19.52
N GLU A 863 -221.13 -1.28 18.22
CA GLU A 863 -222.12 -1.51 17.15
C GLU A 863 -222.19 -2.98 16.66
N THR A 864 -221.10 -3.75 16.63
CA THR A 864 -221.04 -5.07 15.95
C THR A 864 -221.11 -6.32 16.86
N GLN A 865 -220.22 -6.52 17.84
CA GLN A 865 -220.13 -7.79 18.60
C GLN A 865 -221.33 -8.02 19.55
N LYS A 866 -222.20 -7.01 19.63
CA LYS A 866 -223.67 -6.99 19.70
C LYS A 866 -224.42 -8.06 18.84
N PHE A 867 -223.81 -9.25 18.56
CA PHE A 867 -224.29 -10.32 17.66
C PHE A 867 -223.71 -11.78 17.74
N LYS A 868 -222.41 -12.07 18.04
CA LYS A 868 -221.66 -13.21 17.38
C LYS A 868 -220.85 -14.20 18.28
N ASN A 869 -220.96 -15.55 18.11
CA ASN A 869 -220.14 -16.61 18.81
C ASN A 869 -219.97 -17.99 18.02
N GLN A 870 -218.74 -18.57 17.78
CA GLN A 870 -218.37 -19.78 16.90
C GLN A 870 -216.98 -20.57 17.19
N VAL A 871 -216.64 -21.75 16.55
CA VAL A 871 -215.41 -22.68 16.74
C VAL A 871 -214.96 -23.66 15.56
N ASP A 872 -213.76 -24.35 15.54
CA ASP A 872 -213.22 -25.38 14.52
C ASP A 872 -211.93 -26.28 14.91
N ALA A 873 -211.52 -27.41 14.21
CA ALA A 873 -210.23 -28.25 14.35
C ALA A 873 -209.92 -29.48 13.36
N ILE A 874 -208.64 -29.96 13.09
CA ILE A 874 -208.20 -31.16 12.22
C ILE A 874 -206.72 -31.79 12.40
N GLY A 875 -206.29 -32.93 11.73
CA GLY A 875 -204.90 -33.60 11.76
C GLY A 875 -204.54 -34.84 10.80
N ALA A 876 -203.28 -35.42 10.75
CA ALA A 876 -202.77 -36.49 9.77
C ALA A 876 -201.47 -37.40 10.13
N GLN A 877 -200.99 -38.40 9.31
CA GLN A 877 -199.82 -39.38 9.54
C GLN A 877 -199.23 -40.21 8.28
N THR A 878 -198.12 -41.06 8.34
CA THR A 878 -197.65 -42.01 7.22
C THR A 878 -196.11 -42.46 7.08
N ILE A 879 -195.82 -43.45 6.19
CA ILE A 879 -194.78 -43.62 5.09
C ILE A 879 -193.30 -44.10 5.27
N GLN A 880 -192.32 -43.31 5.74
CA GLN A 880 -190.91 -43.73 6.00
C GLN A 880 -190.09 -44.35 4.80
N SER A 881 -189.36 -45.47 5.02
CA SER A 881 -188.79 -46.44 4.04
C SER A 881 -187.56 -46.06 3.13
N ILE A 882 -186.30 -46.04 3.62
CA ILE A 882 -185.05 -45.55 2.91
C ILE A 882 -183.78 -46.46 3.14
N ALA A 883 -182.69 -46.35 2.32
CA ALA A 883 -181.45 -47.21 2.32
C ALA A 883 -180.07 -46.46 2.11
N LEU A 884 -178.92 -47.17 1.93
CA LEU A 884 -177.52 -46.62 1.95
C LEU A 884 -176.45 -47.37 1.06
N ALA A 885 -175.14 -46.98 1.07
CA ALA A 885 -174.03 -47.42 0.17
C ALA A 885 -172.59 -47.50 0.81
N GLY A 886 -171.48 -47.75 0.05
CA GLY A 886 -170.11 -48.05 0.61
C GLY A 886 -168.84 -48.07 -0.34
N PRO A 887 -167.67 -48.65 0.07
CA PRO A 887 -166.29 -48.44 -0.49
C PRO A 887 -165.36 -49.68 -0.82
N GLU A 888 -164.12 -49.53 -1.37
CA GLU A 888 -163.06 -50.62 -1.51
C GLU A 888 -161.55 -50.26 -1.34
N LEU A 889 -160.95 -49.50 -2.27
CA LEU A 889 -159.56 -49.68 -2.80
C LEU A 889 -158.36 -49.90 -1.85
N GLN A 890 -157.54 -50.94 -2.10
CA GLN A 890 -156.40 -51.34 -1.22
C GLN A 890 -155.09 -51.95 -1.82
N VAL A 891 -154.00 -51.87 -1.02
CA VAL A 891 -152.96 -52.89 -0.67
C VAL A 891 -151.79 -53.27 -1.61
N LYS A 892 -151.97 -53.34 -2.92
CA LYS A 892 -151.51 -54.54 -3.67
C LYS A 892 -149.99 -54.76 -4.02
N LEU A 893 -148.91 -54.18 -3.39
CA LEU A 893 -147.50 -54.39 -3.92
C LEU A 893 -146.14 -54.46 -3.10
N LEU A 894 -145.81 -53.78 -1.98
CA LEU A 894 -144.40 -53.44 -1.51
C LEU A 894 -143.45 -54.60 -1.03
N LYS A 895 -143.29 -55.69 -1.80
CA LYS A 895 -142.75 -57.00 -1.36
C LYS A 895 -141.25 -57.28 -1.67
N GLY A 896 -140.47 -56.26 -2.01
CA GLY A 896 -139.19 -56.40 -2.73
C GLY A 896 -137.89 -56.21 -1.94
N LEU A 897 -137.51 -57.20 -1.11
CA LEU A 897 -136.13 -57.62 -0.77
C LEU A 897 -135.09 -56.55 -0.31
N GLY A 898 -134.48 -56.63 0.88
CA GLY A 898 -134.55 -57.66 1.94
C GLY A 898 -133.85 -57.21 3.23
N LEU A 899 -134.09 -57.93 4.33
CA LEU A 899 -133.80 -57.49 5.71
C LEU A 899 -133.14 -58.57 6.57
N THR A 900 -132.32 -58.12 7.52
CA THR A 900 -132.16 -58.70 8.88
C THR A 900 -131.94 -57.50 9.83
N SER A 901 -132.90 -56.96 10.62
CA SER A 901 -133.90 -57.55 11.54
C SER A 901 -133.23 -58.32 12.71
N THR A 902 -133.64 -58.20 13.98
CA THR A 902 -135.00 -58.06 14.58
C THR A 902 -134.97 -57.10 15.81
N LEU A 903 -136.07 -56.41 16.20
CA LEU A 903 -137.17 -56.83 17.12
C LEU A 903 -136.64 -57.40 18.46
N ILE A 904 -136.95 -56.86 19.65
CA ILE A 904 -138.21 -56.97 20.45
C ILE A 904 -138.09 -55.89 21.56
N THR A 905 -138.91 -54.83 21.63
CA THR A 905 -140.29 -54.72 22.18
C THR A 905 -140.49 -55.16 23.64
N ASP A 906 -140.54 -54.18 24.53
CA ASP A 906 -141.83 -53.70 25.07
C ASP A 906 -141.78 -52.14 25.04
N GLY A 907 -142.88 -51.38 25.06
CA GLY A 907 -144.29 -51.75 25.16
C GLY A 907 -145.24 -50.59 24.86
N SER A 908 -146.55 -50.75 24.98
CA SER A 908 -147.30 -51.99 25.25
C SER A 908 -148.75 -51.91 24.72
N SER A 909 -149.40 -50.74 24.80
CA SER A 909 -150.63 -50.44 24.05
C SER A 909 -150.44 -50.72 22.54
N PRO A 910 -151.31 -51.50 21.90
CA PRO A 910 -150.95 -52.17 20.64
C PRO A 910 -151.18 -51.33 19.37
N ILE A 911 -150.16 -51.35 18.50
CA ILE A 911 -150.22 -51.70 17.06
C ILE A 911 -151.55 -51.41 16.32
N ASN A 912 -151.55 -50.48 15.35
CA ASN A 912 -151.33 -50.86 13.93
C ASN A 912 -151.06 -49.65 12.99
N LEU A 913 -150.82 -49.94 11.70
CA LEU A 913 -150.51 -49.02 10.60
C LEU A 913 -151.80 -48.42 9.93
N PHE A 914 -151.71 -47.20 9.34
CA PHE A 914 -152.70 -46.44 8.47
C PHE A 914 -153.91 -45.62 9.12
N ASN A 915 -154.18 -44.31 8.71
CA ASN A 915 -155.46 -43.42 8.57
C ASN A 915 -155.96 -42.10 9.41
N THR A 916 -156.53 -40.99 8.71
CA THR A 916 -157.55 -39.76 8.97
C THR A 916 -157.18 -38.16 9.05
N ALA A 917 -157.94 -36.94 9.04
CA ALA A 917 -159.13 -36.16 8.36
C ALA A 917 -159.40 -34.53 8.68
N GLY A 918 -160.22 -33.61 7.96
CA GLY A 918 -160.66 -32.10 8.26
C GLY A 918 -161.48 -31.18 7.14
N GLY A 919 -162.06 -29.88 7.07
CA GLY A 919 -162.24 -28.44 7.70
C GLY A 919 -163.38 -27.34 7.14
N LEU A 920 -163.48 -25.95 7.40
CA LEU A 920 -164.70 -24.90 7.36
C LEU A 920 -164.43 -23.28 7.01
N ILE A 921 -165.15 -22.03 6.85
CA ILE A 921 -166.48 -21.10 6.67
C ILE A 921 -166.18 -19.53 6.16
N GLY A 922 -166.87 -18.28 5.94
CA GLY A 922 -168.17 -17.35 5.92
C GLY A 922 -167.92 -15.73 5.61
N ALA A 923 -168.64 -14.50 5.48
CA ALA A 923 -169.97 -13.64 5.27
C ALA A 923 -169.73 -11.98 5.08
N MET A 924 -170.48 -10.78 4.89
CA MET A 924 -171.82 -10.05 4.46
C MET A 924 -171.87 -8.36 4.40
N GLY A 925 -172.91 -7.54 3.85
CA GLY A 925 -173.35 -6.03 4.14
C GLY A 925 -173.57 -4.77 3.08
N GLY A 926 -174.30 -3.57 3.29
CA GLY A 926 -174.11 -2.09 2.70
C GLY A 926 -175.24 -0.95 2.30
N GLU A 927 -175.10 0.47 2.43
CA GLU A 927 -175.98 1.68 1.89
C GLU A 927 -175.54 3.27 2.09
N THR A 928 -176.11 4.40 1.44
CA THR A 928 -176.20 5.96 1.81
C THR A 928 -176.52 7.18 0.73
N ARG A 929 -176.71 8.56 1.01
CA ARG A 929 -177.00 9.82 0.07
C ARG A 929 -177.13 11.39 0.60
N GLY A 930 -177.33 12.54 -0.21
CA GLY A 930 -177.28 14.07 0.17
C GLY A 930 -177.95 15.36 -0.66
N PRO A 931 -177.69 16.74 -0.41
CA PRO A 931 -178.56 18.03 -0.68
C PRO A 931 -178.13 19.44 -1.47
N ILE A 932 -178.62 20.74 -1.19
CA ILE A 932 -178.94 21.97 -2.15
C ILE A 932 -178.82 23.58 -1.78
N SER A 933 -178.89 24.60 -2.77
CA SER A 933 -179.11 26.16 -2.94
C SER A 933 -178.11 27.42 -2.75
N ARG A 934 -177.53 27.98 -3.88
CA ARG A 934 -177.17 29.41 -4.34
C ARG A 934 -175.95 30.32 -3.87
N ARG A 935 -174.99 30.54 -4.81
CA ARG A 935 -174.31 31.80 -5.35
C ARG A 935 -173.17 32.64 -4.65
N ARG A 936 -172.09 32.91 -5.44
CA ARG A 936 -171.19 34.13 -5.63
C ARG A 936 -169.79 34.27 -4.93
N HIS A 937 -168.71 34.38 -5.75
CA HIS A 937 -167.29 34.85 -5.50
C HIS A 937 -166.35 33.92 -4.66
N SER A 938 -165.00 34.06 -4.56
CA SER A 938 -163.99 35.13 -4.83
C SER A 938 -162.56 34.59 -5.20
N ASP A 939 -161.57 35.47 -5.51
CA ASP A 939 -160.11 35.18 -5.70
C ASP A 939 -159.24 35.35 -4.41
N SER A 940 -158.03 34.73 -4.33
CA SER A 940 -156.77 35.37 -3.83
C SER A 940 -155.50 34.46 -3.74
N SER A 941 -154.36 34.97 -4.25
CA SER A 941 -152.94 34.88 -3.77
C SER A 941 -152.18 33.55 -3.53
N ASP A 942 -151.02 33.47 -4.22
CA ASP A 942 -149.66 32.99 -3.88
C ASP A 942 -149.41 31.55 -3.33
N GLU A 943 -148.42 30.80 -3.82
CA GLU A 943 -147.40 31.04 -4.89
C GLU A 943 -147.30 29.85 -5.86
#